data_AF-A0A1I3TEW7-F1
#
_entry.id   AF-A0A1I3TEW7-F1
#
_cell.length_a   1.000
_cell.length_b   1.000
_cell.length_c   1.000
_cell.angle_alpha   90.00
_cell.angle_beta   90.00
_cell.angle_gamma   90.00
#
_symmetry.space_group_name_H-M   'P 1'
#
loop_
_entity.id
_entity.type
_entity.pdbx_description
1 polymer ?
#
loop_
_entity_poly.entity_id
_entity_poly.type
_entity_poly.pdbx_seq_one_letter_code
_entity_poly.pdbx_strand_id
1 'polypeptide(L)'
;FENSPAPGSVSGTIVDENGDPVSGIVVTLDDGDAATVDPTVTTGVDGTYEFTDVPVGEYTIDQTTPADTTVVDGDTTDDSDTVANTDTTDGSIPVTVTAGEVDADNNFENSPVVGDLTGVVFEDTNNNGVQDAGEEGIAGVDVVITDVNGDETTVTTIADGSWSATDLPLGDAVVDVDETTLPADITDTLTTTDSDPETVTVVDGVTSTTDDGFAPAVGDLTGVVFEDINGDGVQDPGEEGIAGVDVVITDVDGNETTVTTDADGIWEATDIPVGDTVVDVDETTLPAEITDTLTTTDSDPETITVVEGDNPTTDDGFAPVTSGLTGVVFEDTNNNGVQDAGEEGIAGVDVVITDVNGDETTVTTIADGSWSATDLPLGDAEVDVDETTLPADITDTLTTTDSDPETITVVDGVTSTTDDGFAPAVGDLTGVVFEDINGDGVQDPGEEGIAGVDVVITDVDGNETTVTTDADGIWEATDIPVGDTVVDVDETTLPAEITDTLTTTDSDPETITVVEGDNPTTDDGFAPVDMDSDGDGVLDSVEVTNGTNPNDACEYNVSDITEVITATTDCDMDGLTDAEEINGPDGDPTTDDGTDPTDPDTDGDGVLDGTEVTNGTNPNDACEYNVADITEVITATTDCDMDGLTDAEEINGPDGDPTTDDGTDPTDPDTDGDGVLDGTEVTNGTNPNDACEYNVADITEVITATTDCDMDGLTDAEEINGPDGDPTTDDGTDPTDPDTDGDGVLDGTEVTNGTNPNDACEYNVADITEVITATTDCDMDGLTDAEEIN
;
A
#
# COMPACT_ATOMS: atom_id res chain seq x y z
N PHE A 1 16.20 153.11 6.11
CA PHE A 1 14.99 152.96 6.94
C PHE A 1 13.81 153.26 6.05
N GLU A 2 13.35 152.26 5.31
CA GLU A 2 11.99 152.28 4.76
C GLU A 2 11.10 151.50 5.74
N ASN A 3 9.88 152.00 5.97
CA ASN A 3 8.86 151.33 6.78
C ASN A 3 8.33 150.14 5.97
N SER A 4 8.73 148.91 6.29
CA SER A 4 7.96 147.73 5.90
C SER A 4 6.72 147.62 6.80
N PRO A 5 5.56 147.19 6.27
CA PRO A 5 4.38 146.89 7.09
C PRO A 5 4.71 145.81 8.13
N ALA A 6 3.97 145.82 9.25
CA ALA A 6 4.13 144.78 10.27
C ALA A 6 3.72 143.42 9.67
N PRO A 7 4.53 142.37 9.84
CA PRO A 7 4.14 141.02 9.39
C PRO A 7 2.96 140.50 10.23
N GLY A 8 2.21 139.56 9.67
CA GLY A 8 1.15 138.81 10.33
C GLY A 8 1.57 137.39 10.75
N SER A 9 0.59 136.55 11.08
CA SER A 9 0.75 135.12 11.37
C SER A 9 -0.41 134.32 10.80
N VAL A 10 -0.16 133.06 10.44
CA VAL A 10 -1.14 132.13 9.86
C VAL A 10 -1.13 130.83 10.68
N SER A 11 -2.29 130.32 11.08
CA SER A 11 -2.38 129.13 11.95
C SER A 11 -3.66 128.32 11.73
N GLY A 12 -3.61 127.05 12.15
CA GLY A 12 -4.75 126.14 12.09
C GLY A 12 -4.50 124.81 12.80
N THR A 13 -5.45 123.89 12.67
CA THR A 13 -5.39 122.51 13.22
C THR A 13 -5.72 121.47 12.18
N ILE A 14 -5.07 120.31 12.24
CA ILE A 14 -5.41 119.12 11.46
C ILE A 14 -6.01 118.09 12.41
N VAL A 15 -7.21 117.58 12.09
CA VAL A 15 -7.94 116.56 12.85
C VAL A 15 -8.33 115.38 11.96
N ASP A 16 -8.70 114.25 12.55
CA ASP A 16 -9.31 113.12 11.85
C ASP A 16 -10.85 113.24 11.79
N GLU A 17 -11.54 112.29 11.16
CA GLU A 17 -13.02 112.27 11.04
C GLU A 17 -13.75 112.18 12.39
N ASN A 18 -13.04 111.77 13.45
CA ASN A 18 -13.56 111.71 14.81
C ASN A 18 -13.30 113.02 15.58
N GLY A 19 -12.57 113.96 14.97
CA GLY A 19 -12.16 115.23 15.55
C GLY A 19 -10.93 115.13 16.46
N ASP A 20 -10.19 114.01 16.42
CA ASP A 20 -8.97 113.82 17.17
C ASP A 20 -7.77 114.47 16.43
N PRO A 21 -6.82 115.10 17.13
CA PRO A 21 -5.74 115.85 16.51
C PRO A 21 -4.72 114.97 15.77
N VAL A 22 -4.40 115.32 14.53
CA VAL A 22 -3.43 114.61 13.67
C VAL A 22 -2.07 115.30 13.68
N SER A 23 -1.09 114.65 14.30
CA SER A 23 0.28 115.17 14.45
C SER A 23 1.22 114.72 13.34
N GLY A 24 2.30 115.46 13.11
CA GLY A 24 3.37 115.04 12.19
C GLY A 24 3.12 115.35 10.71
N ILE A 25 2.04 116.06 10.39
CA ILE A 25 1.70 116.45 9.01
C ILE A 25 2.46 117.70 8.63
N VAL A 26 3.04 117.71 7.42
CA VAL A 26 3.75 118.87 6.90
C VAL A 26 2.76 119.83 6.25
N VAL A 27 2.80 121.08 6.68
CA VAL A 27 2.01 122.18 6.12
C VAL A 27 2.96 123.20 5.51
N THR A 28 2.67 123.62 4.29
CA THR A 28 3.46 124.58 3.51
C THR A 28 2.66 125.86 3.35
N LEU A 29 3.31 127.02 3.47
CA LEU A 29 2.71 128.31 3.16
C LEU A 29 3.34 128.83 1.86
N ASP A 30 2.67 128.60 0.73
CA ASP A 30 3.13 128.94 -0.62
C ASP A 30 2.76 130.39 -0.98
N ASP A 31 3.74 131.17 -1.43
CA ASP A 31 3.55 132.57 -1.84
C ASP A 31 3.25 132.76 -3.34
N GLY A 32 3.14 131.65 -4.09
CA GLY A 32 2.89 131.59 -5.52
C GLY A 32 4.09 131.99 -6.40
N ASP A 33 5.23 132.35 -5.82
CA ASP A 33 6.48 132.64 -6.53
C ASP A 33 7.45 131.45 -6.43
N ALA A 34 7.48 130.61 -7.47
CA ALA A 34 8.41 129.49 -7.58
C ALA A 34 9.93 129.86 -7.48
N ALA A 35 10.29 131.15 -7.39
CA ALA A 35 11.65 131.62 -7.13
C ALA A 35 11.99 131.80 -5.63
N THR A 36 11.00 131.79 -4.73
CA THR A 36 11.19 131.82 -3.27
C THR A 36 11.20 130.39 -2.72
N VAL A 37 11.49 130.25 -1.43
CA VAL A 37 11.40 128.96 -0.73
C VAL A 37 10.27 129.10 0.26
N ASP A 38 9.22 128.31 0.04
CA ASP A 38 8.04 128.32 0.89
C ASP A 38 8.40 127.79 2.28
N PRO A 39 8.02 128.50 3.36
CA PRO A 39 8.18 127.98 4.70
C PRO A 39 7.27 126.77 4.90
N THR A 40 7.78 125.79 5.63
CA THR A 40 7.04 124.59 6.04
C THR A 40 7.06 124.46 7.56
N VAL A 41 5.95 124.02 8.14
CA VAL A 41 5.84 123.60 9.54
C VAL A 41 5.29 122.19 9.62
N THR A 42 5.41 121.56 10.78
CA THR A 42 4.86 120.22 11.03
C THR A 42 3.91 120.32 12.22
N THR A 43 2.74 119.69 12.12
CA THR A 43 1.76 119.75 13.21
C THR A 43 2.30 119.16 14.51
N GLY A 44 1.96 119.82 15.62
CA GLY A 44 2.22 119.34 16.96
C GLY A 44 1.38 118.13 17.34
N VAL A 45 1.63 117.57 18.53
CA VAL A 45 0.84 116.44 19.10
C VAL A 45 -0.64 116.78 19.34
N ASP A 46 -0.96 118.07 19.34
CA ASP A 46 -2.31 118.61 19.46
C ASP A 46 -2.91 119.03 18.10
N GLY A 47 -2.28 118.61 16.98
CA GLY A 47 -2.74 118.87 15.62
C GLY A 47 -2.51 120.31 15.15
N THR A 48 -1.93 121.18 15.98
CA THR A 48 -1.77 122.61 15.67
C THR A 48 -0.56 122.89 14.79
N TYR A 49 -0.67 123.91 13.93
CA TYR A 49 0.45 124.49 13.20
C TYR A 49 0.37 126.03 13.17
N GLU A 50 1.53 126.70 13.07
CA GLU A 50 1.62 128.17 13.07
C GLU A 50 2.83 128.67 12.27
N PHE A 51 2.59 129.62 11.38
CA PHE A 51 3.58 130.43 10.70
C PHE A 51 3.65 131.83 11.33
N THR A 52 4.82 132.20 11.86
CA THR A 52 5.05 133.53 12.46
C THR A 52 5.84 134.45 11.53
N ASP A 53 5.65 135.76 11.67
CA ASP A 53 6.35 136.79 10.90
C ASP A 53 6.10 136.70 9.38
N VAL A 54 4.88 136.33 8.98
CA VAL A 54 4.45 136.22 7.58
C VAL A 54 4.32 137.61 6.95
N PRO A 55 5.02 137.91 5.84
CA PRO A 55 4.86 139.17 5.13
C PRO A 55 3.42 139.40 4.65
N VAL A 56 3.06 140.66 4.42
CA VAL A 56 1.75 140.99 3.83
C VAL A 56 1.70 140.47 2.39
N GLY A 57 0.72 139.64 2.06
CA GLY A 57 0.61 138.96 0.78
C GLY A 57 -0.60 138.04 0.67
N GLU A 58 -0.79 137.47 -0.51
CA GLU A 58 -1.71 136.36 -0.76
C GLU A 58 -0.87 135.07 -0.78
N TYR A 59 -1.36 134.04 -0.11
CA TYR A 59 -0.69 132.75 0.09
C TYR A 59 -1.69 131.60 -0.13
N THR A 60 -1.19 130.38 -0.28
CA THR A 60 -1.96 129.15 -0.07
C THR A 60 -1.32 128.32 1.02
N ILE A 61 -2.13 127.76 1.89
CA ILE A 61 -1.71 126.75 2.86
C ILE A 61 -1.95 125.39 2.23
N ASP A 62 -0.88 124.64 2.02
CA ASP A 62 -0.94 123.31 1.42
C ASP A 62 -0.47 122.25 2.43
N GLN A 63 -1.38 121.35 2.78
CA GLN A 63 -1.08 120.17 3.58
C GLN A 63 -0.55 119.03 2.69
N THR A 64 0.45 118.31 3.18
CA THR A 64 0.77 116.99 2.61
C THR A 64 -0.31 115.98 2.95
N THR A 65 -0.98 115.43 1.94
CA THR A 65 -1.94 114.31 2.10
C THR A 65 -1.21 113.05 2.58
N PRO A 66 -1.55 112.51 3.76
CA PRO A 66 -1.06 111.19 4.18
C PRO A 66 -1.56 110.10 3.23
N ALA A 67 -0.77 109.03 3.11
CA ALA A 67 -1.21 107.84 2.38
C ALA A 67 -2.53 107.31 2.98
N ASP A 68 -3.41 106.80 2.12
CA ASP A 68 -4.66 106.12 2.50
C ASP A 68 -5.61 106.98 3.34
N THR A 69 -5.52 108.31 3.18
CA THR A 69 -6.47 109.28 3.73
C THR A 69 -6.98 110.22 2.65
N THR A 70 -8.24 110.61 2.74
CA THR A 70 -8.76 111.81 2.07
C THR A 70 -8.50 113.02 2.97
N VAL A 71 -8.18 114.16 2.37
CA VAL A 71 -8.04 115.43 3.09
C VAL A 71 -9.11 116.37 2.55
N VAL A 72 -9.81 117.01 3.46
CA VAL A 72 -10.73 118.10 3.14
C VAL A 72 -10.31 119.33 3.93
N ASP A 73 -10.51 120.51 3.34
CA ASP A 73 -10.44 121.75 4.10
C ASP A 73 -11.56 121.76 5.15
N GLY A 74 -11.19 122.11 6.37
CA GLY A 74 -12.06 122.28 7.53
C GLY A 74 -12.16 123.73 7.97
N ASP A 75 -11.75 124.69 7.13
CA ASP A 75 -11.95 126.10 7.42
C ASP A 75 -13.42 126.47 7.18
N THR A 76 -14.05 126.97 8.24
CA THR A 76 -15.47 127.31 8.23
C THR A 76 -15.72 128.78 8.54
N THR A 77 -14.66 129.59 8.64
CA THR A 77 -14.71 130.99 9.04
C THR A 77 -14.49 131.94 7.87
N ASP A 78 -15.20 133.07 7.86
CA ASP A 78 -14.98 134.16 6.88
C ASP A 78 -14.13 135.23 7.58
N ASP A 79 -12.82 135.13 7.44
CA ASP A 79 -11.81 135.99 8.06
C ASP A 79 -11.40 137.18 7.18
N SER A 80 -12.15 137.44 6.10
CA SER A 80 -11.97 138.55 5.14
C SER A 80 -10.89 138.35 4.09
N ASP A 81 -10.53 137.11 3.81
CA ASP A 81 -9.67 136.76 2.68
C ASP A 81 -10.18 137.26 1.33
N THR A 82 -9.21 137.67 0.50
CA THR A 82 -9.51 138.30 -0.78
C THR A 82 -9.78 137.30 -1.90
N VAL A 83 -9.28 136.07 -1.73
CA VAL A 83 -9.51 134.93 -2.62
C VAL A 83 -10.52 134.03 -1.92
N ALA A 84 -11.67 133.81 -2.55
CA ALA A 84 -12.67 132.90 -1.98
C ALA A 84 -12.18 131.46 -2.08
N ASN A 85 -12.21 130.75 -0.97
CA ASN A 85 -12.07 129.30 -0.98
C ASN A 85 -13.34 128.68 -1.61
N THR A 86 -13.17 127.95 -2.71
CA THR A 86 -14.29 127.38 -3.48
C THR A 86 -14.25 125.87 -3.64
N ASP A 87 -13.16 125.24 -3.23
CA ASP A 87 -12.98 123.79 -3.27
C ASP A 87 -12.67 123.33 -1.85
N THR A 88 -13.67 122.78 -1.16
CA THR A 88 -13.52 122.31 0.22
C THR A 88 -13.21 120.82 0.29
N THR A 89 -12.75 120.23 -0.81
CA THR A 89 -12.46 118.81 -0.93
C THR A 89 -11.00 118.52 -1.26
N ASP A 90 -10.15 119.53 -1.09
CA ASP A 90 -8.71 119.44 -1.28
C ASP A 90 -7.94 119.73 0.02
N GLY A 91 -6.60 119.64 -0.07
CA GLY A 91 -5.68 119.94 1.02
C GLY A 91 -5.10 121.35 0.96
N SER A 92 -5.82 122.31 0.37
CA SER A 92 -5.31 123.65 0.04
C SER A 92 -6.27 124.77 0.51
N ILE A 93 -5.80 125.67 1.36
CA ILE A 93 -6.60 126.83 1.85
C ILE A 93 -5.96 128.13 1.35
N PRO A 94 -6.64 128.94 0.51
CA PRO A 94 -6.14 130.26 0.13
C PRO A 94 -6.23 131.23 1.30
N VAL A 95 -5.17 132.02 1.53
CA VAL A 95 -5.02 132.91 2.70
C VAL A 95 -4.50 134.30 2.30
N THR A 96 -5.05 135.37 2.87
CA THR A 96 -4.61 136.76 2.63
C THR A 96 -4.10 137.43 3.91
N VAL A 97 -2.78 137.53 4.07
CA VAL A 97 -2.19 138.19 5.24
C VAL A 97 -2.10 139.70 5.04
N THR A 98 -2.79 140.47 5.87
CA THR A 98 -2.70 141.93 5.98
C THR A 98 -1.78 142.37 7.13
N ALA A 99 -1.46 143.68 7.20
CA ALA A 99 -0.42 144.18 8.09
C ALA A 99 -0.77 144.01 9.58
N GLY A 100 -0.08 143.08 10.26
CA GLY A 100 -0.27 142.76 11.68
C GLY A 100 -1.47 141.85 11.97
N GLU A 101 -1.96 141.13 10.97
CA GLU A 101 -3.06 140.17 11.07
C GLU A 101 -2.67 138.90 11.82
N VAL A 102 -3.65 138.30 12.50
CA VAL A 102 -3.57 136.94 13.03
C VAL A 102 -4.67 136.16 12.34
N ASP A 103 -4.24 135.37 11.37
CA ASP A 103 -5.06 134.52 10.54
C ASP A 103 -5.06 133.11 11.17
N ALA A 104 -6.25 132.62 11.52
CA ALA A 104 -6.44 131.43 12.34
C ALA A 104 -7.60 130.61 11.80
N ASP A 105 -7.81 129.42 12.34
CA ASP A 105 -8.90 128.51 11.94
C ASP A 105 -8.76 127.91 10.53
N ASN A 106 -7.55 127.98 9.93
CA ASN A 106 -7.18 127.30 8.69
C ASN A 106 -7.06 125.78 8.90
N ASN A 107 -8.18 125.09 9.11
CA ASN A 107 -8.18 123.72 9.58
C ASN A 107 -8.27 122.70 8.45
N PHE A 108 -7.79 121.48 8.66
CA PHE A 108 -7.98 120.35 7.76
C PHE A 108 -8.58 119.16 8.51
N GLU A 109 -9.36 118.34 7.82
CA GLU A 109 -9.86 117.04 8.30
C GLU A 109 -9.31 115.92 7.40
N ASN A 110 -8.74 114.89 8.01
CA ASN A 110 -8.22 113.72 7.32
C ASN A 110 -9.10 112.50 7.64
N SER A 111 -9.69 111.84 6.65
CA SER A 111 -10.44 110.59 6.86
C SER A 111 -9.72 109.41 6.23
N PRO A 112 -9.68 108.21 6.84
CA PRO A 112 -9.12 107.02 6.21
C PRO A 112 -9.95 106.65 4.98
N VAL A 113 -9.26 106.14 3.97
CA VAL A 113 -9.89 105.43 2.87
C VAL A 113 -10.12 103.99 3.32
N VAL A 114 -11.30 103.46 3.05
CA VAL A 114 -11.70 102.09 3.42
C VAL A 114 -12.24 101.34 2.20
N GLY A 115 -12.21 100.01 2.25
CA GLY A 115 -12.76 99.11 1.23
C GLY A 115 -13.65 98.03 1.82
N ASP A 116 -14.25 97.23 0.94
CA ASP A 116 -15.15 96.13 1.29
C ASP A 116 -14.55 94.80 0.83
N LEU A 117 -14.83 93.74 1.59
CA LEU A 117 -14.45 92.36 1.29
C LEU A 117 -15.71 91.48 1.34
N THR A 118 -15.85 90.59 0.38
CA THR A 118 -16.97 89.64 0.29
C THR A 118 -16.48 88.25 -0.06
N GLY A 119 -17.32 87.24 0.14
CA GLY A 119 -17.00 85.88 -0.26
C GLY A 119 -18.19 84.95 -0.17
N VAL A 120 -17.98 83.69 -0.54
CA VAL A 120 -18.94 82.60 -0.31
C VAL A 120 -18.26 81.40 0.34
N VAL A 121 -18.97 80.73 1.24
CA VAL A 121 -18.63 79.39 1.74
C VAL A 121 -19.63 78.40 1.14
N PHE A 122 -19.18 77.31 0.51
CA PHE A 122 -20.06 76.43 -0.29
C PHE A 122 -19.63 74.95 -0.28
N GLU A 123 -20.57 74.07 -0.63
CA GLU A 123 -20.33 72.63 -0.87
C GLU A 123 -19.74 72.44 -2.27
N ASP A 124 -18.43 72.21 -2.36
CA ASP A 124 -17.69 71.99 -3.61
C ASP A 124 -17.79 70.53 -4.05
N THR A 125 -18.93 70.13 -4.61
CA THR A 125 -19.18 68.73 -4.97
C THR A 125 -18.18 68.18 -6.00
N ASN A 126 -17.50 69.05 -6.76
CA ASN A 126 -16.58 68.63 -7.81
C ASN A 126 -15.09 68.92 -7.51
N ASN A 127 -14.80 69.34 -6.28
CA ASN A 127 -13.46 69.52 -5.73
C ASN A 127 -12.55 70.43 -6.58
N ASN A 128 -13.13 71.49 -7.18
CA ASN A 128 -12.41 72.40 -8.07
C ASN A 128 -12.11 73.78 -7.47
N GLY A 129 -12.56 74.03 -6.24
CA GLY A 129 -12.36 75.27 -5.49
C GLY A 129 -13.14 76.47 -6.05
N VAL A 130 -14.17 76.26 -6.87
CA VAL A 130 -14.97 77.33 -7.48
C VAL A 130 -16.45 76.97 -7.39
N GLN A 131 -17.28 77.87 -6.85
CA GLN A 131 -18.72 77.62 -6.74
C GLN A 131 -19.38 77.52 -8.13
N ASP A 132 -19.69 76.28 -8.54
CA ASP A 132 -20.34 75.94 -9.80
C ASP A 132 -21.88 75.90 -9.68
N ALA A 133 -22.54 75.87 -10.84
CA ALA A 133 -24.00 75.81 -10.88
C ALA A 133 -24.53 74.46 -10.34
N GLY A 134 -25.05 74.48 -9.12
CA GLY A 134 -25.58 73.29 -8.43
C GLY A 134 -24.93 73.07 -7.06
N GLU A 135 -23.86 73.78 -6.76
CA GLU A 135 -23.18 73.77 -5.47
C GLU A 135 -23.86 74.76 -4.52
N GLU A 136 -24.39 74.25 -3.42
CA GLU A 136 -25.15 75.03 -2.46
C GLU A 136 -24.21 75.77 -1.50
N GLY A 137 -24.62 76.96 -1.05
CA GLY A 137 -23.87 77.73 -0.07
C GLY A 137 -24.10 77.25 1.36
N ILE A 138 -23.05 77.26 2.18
CA ILE A 138 -23.08 76.80 3.58
C ILE A 138 -23.39 77.99 4.49
N ALA A 139 -24.57 77.97 5.11
CA ALA A 139 -25.07 79.05 5.95
C ALA A 139 -24.70 78.89 7.43
N GLY A 140 -24.46 80.02 8.11
CA GLY A 140 -24.23 80.04 9.56
C GLY A 140 -22.77 79.82 10.00
N VAL A 141 -21.83 79.89 9.06
CA VAL A 141 -20.38 79.76 9.30
C VAL A 141 -19.81 81.13 9.62
N ASP A 142 -19.02 81.23 10.69
CA ASP A 142 -18.30 82.45 11.05
C ASP A 142 -17.00 82.57 10.23
N VAL A 143 -16.76 83.75 9.67
CA VAL A 143 -15.54 84.13 8.94
C VAL A 143 -14.89 85.27 9.70
N VAL A 144 -13.63 85.10 10.08
CA VAL A 144 -12.82 86.05 10.85
C VAL A 144 -11.87 86.78 9.90
N ILE A 145 -12.03 88.10 9.80
CA ILE A 145 -11.18 88.97 8.99
C ILE A 145 -10.26 89.74 9.94
N THR A 146 -8.94 89.53 9.81
CA THR A 146 -7.92 90.32 10.48
C THR A 146 -7.37 91.36 9.51
N ASP A 147 -7.61 92.64 9.76
CA ASP A 147 -7.18 93.72 8.86
C ASP A 147 -5.65 94.00 8.92
N VAL A 148 -5.18 94.94 8.09
CA VAL A 148 -3.76 95.33 8.02
C VAL A 148 -3.21 95.92 9.33
N ASN A 149 -4.08 96.41 10.21
CA ASN A 149 -3.72 96.94 11.53
C ASN A 149 -3.69 95.84 12.61
N GLY A 150 -4.20 94.64 12.28
CA GLY A 150 -4.34 93.51 13.18
C GLY A 150 -5.64 93.51 13.98
N ASP A 151 -6.64 94.30 13.58
CA ASP A 151 -7.96 94.31 14.20
C ASP A 151 -8.86 93.25 13.55
N GLU A 152 -9.58 92.47 14.37
CA GLU A 152 -10.42 91.36 13.93
C GLU A 152 -11.90 91.78 13.80
N THR A 153 -12.52 91.37 12.70
CA THR A 153 -13.97 91.48 12.44
C THR A 153 -14.53 90.10 12.07
N THR A 154 -15.55 89.65 12.80
CA THR A 154 -16.25 88.38 12.48
C THR A 154 -17.57 88.65 11.77
N VAL A 155 -17.82 87.96 10.67
CA VAL A 155 -19.08 87.97 9.92
C VAL A 155 -19.59 86.54 9.80
N THR A 156 -20.91 86.34 9.74
CA THR A 156 -21.51 85.01 9.59
C THR A 156 -22.13 84.87 8.20
N THR A 157 -21.90 83.75 7.53
CA THR A 157 -22.50 83.46 6.22
C THR A 157 -24.02 83.41 6.29
N ILE A 158 -24.68 83.93 5.25
CA ILE A 158 -26.14 83.90 5.13
C ILE A 158 -26.60 82.63 4.39
N ALA A 159 -27.90 82.53 4.10
CA ALA A 159 -28.55 81.33 3.59
C ALA A 159 -28.00 80.80 2.25
N ASP A 160 -27.31 81.62 1.46
CA ASP A 160 -26.67 81.24 0.19
C ASP A 160 -25.14 81.11 0.32
N GLY A 161 -24.62 81.01 1.54
CA GLY A 161 -23.18 80.91 1.82
C GLY A 161 -22.42 82.23 1.75
N SER A 162 -23.04 83.32 1.29
CA SER A 162 -22.33 84.60 1.12
C SER A 162 -22.06 85.33 2.44
N TRP A 163 -20.96 86.09 2.46
CA TRP A 163 -20.56 86.97 3.56
C TRP A 163 -19.98 88.30 3.05
N SER A 164 -20.01 89.33 3.90
CA SER A 164 -19.52 90.68 3.56
C SER A 164 -19.04 91.43 4.80
N ALA A 165 -17.81 91.96 4.72
CA ALA A 165 -17.22 92.90 5.66
C ALA A 165 -17.02 94.27 4.96
N THR A 166 -17.47 95.35 5.60
CA THR A 166 -17.40 96.72 5.05
C THR A 166 -16.53 97.61 5.92
N ASP A 167 -16.11 98.74 5.35
CA ASP A 167 -15.32 99.77 6.05
C ASP A 167 -13.96 99.25 6.59
N LEU A 168 -13.33 98.33 5.85
CA LEU A 168 -12.01 97.78 6.19
C LEU A 168 -10.87 98.72 5.75
N PRO A 169 -9.82 98.92 6.57
CA PRO A 169 -8.63 99.67 6.15
C PRO A 169 -7.99 99.07 4.88
N LEU A 170 -7.45 99.93 4.01
CA LEU A 170 -6.73 99.47 2.81
C LEU A 170 -5.44 98.74 3.17
N GLY A 171 -5.18 97.61 2.51
CA GLY A 171 -4.01 96.78 2.76
C GLY A 171 -4.35 95.29 2.82
N ASP A 172 -3.37 94.48 3.20
CA ASP A 172 -3.56 93.03 3.32
C ASP A 172 -4.45 92.71 4.52
N ALA A 173 -5.51 91.94 4.28
CA ALA A 173 -6.40 91.39 5.29
C ALA A 173 -6.33 89.85 5.24
N VAL A 174 -6.24 89.22 6.41
CA VAL A 174 -6.25 87.76 6.54
C VAL A 174 -7.69 87.30 6.78
N VAL A 175 -8.17 86.36 5.98
CA VAL A 175 -9.52 85.79 6.05
C VAL A 175 -9.40 84.36 6.54
N ASP A 176 -10.11 84.02 7.62
CA ASP A 176 -10.04 82.72 8.32
C ASP A 176 -11.46 82.19 8.51
N VAL A 177 -11.80 81.04 7.95
CA VAL A 177 -13.12 80.41 8.17
C VAL A 177 -13.06 79.63 9.48
N ASP A 178 -13.94 79.95 10.44
CA ASP A 178 -13.99 79.21 11.70
C ASP A 178 -14.72 77.87 11.50
N GLU A 179 -13.95 76.81 11.26
CA GLU A 179 -14.49 75.48 10.96
C GLU A 179 -15.26 74.89 12.15
N THR A 180 -15.08 75.42 13.37
CA THR A 180 -15.85 74.99 14.54
C THR A 180 -17.32 75.42 14.49
N THR A 181 -17.64 76.34 13.57
CA THR A 181 -18.99 76.83 13.32
C THR A 181 -19.67 76.18 12.12
N LEU A 182 -18.98 75.27 11.41
CA LEU A 182 -19.58 74.48 10.34
C LEU A 182 -20.76 73.65 10.86
N PRO A 183 -21.86 73.53 10.08
CA PRO A 183 -22.95 72.61 10.40
C PRO A 183 -22.43 71.17 10.59
N ALA A 184 -22.95 70.45 11.58
CA ALA A 184 -22.43 69.13 11.96
C ALA A 184 -22.62 68.03 10.88
N ASP A 185 -23.44 68.30 9.87
CA ASP A 185 -23.65 67.50 8.67
C ASP A 185 -22.64 67.77 7.56
N ILE A 186 -21.85 68.84 7.67
CA ILE A 186 -20.70 69.08 6.78
C ILE A 186 -19.49 68.38 7.41
N THR A 187 -19.15 67.21 6.88
CA THR A 187 -17.95 66.43 7.24
C THR A 187 -16.82 66.59 6.22
N ASP A 188 -17.01 67.53 5.31
CA ASP A 188 -16.20 67.77 4.13
C ASP A 188 -14.89 68.49 4.47
N THR A 189 -13.87 68.26 3.67
CA THR A 189 -12.57 68.93 3.69
C THR A 189 -12.57 70.17 2.82
N LEU A 190 -11.85 71.21 3.26
CA LEU A 190 -11.66 72.43 2.49
C LEU A 190 -10.89 72.15 1.19
N THR A 191 -11.43 72.61 0.06
CA THR A 191 -10.94 72.31 -1.29
C THR A 191 -10.31 73.51 -1.98
N THR A 192 -10.63 74.72 -1.54
CA THR A 192 -10.16 75.93 -2.19
C THR A 192 -8.64 76.00 -2.13
N THR A 193 -8.05 75.96 -3.32
CA THR A 193 -6.61 76.03 -3.50
C THR A 193 -6.15 77.46 -3.26
N ASP A 194 -6.03 77.85 -1.99
CA ASP A 194 -5.21 78.94 -1.45
C ASP A 194 -5.55 78.97 0.05
N SER A 195 -4.71 78.29 0.84
CA SER A 195 -4.77 78.11 2.31
C SER A 195 -5.78 78.97 3.09
N ASP A 196 -6.61 78.32 3.90
CA ASP A 196 -7.33 78.93 5.02
C ASP A 196 -6.45 78.88 6.29
N PRO A 197 -6.07 80.02 6.89
CA PRO A 197 -6.46 81.37 6.53
C PRO A 197 -5.71 81.95 5.30
N GLU A 198 -6.45 82.72 4.49
CA GLU A 198 -6.06 83.35 3.20
C GLU A 198 -5.68 84.83 3.40
N THR A 199 -4.93 85.44 2.48
CA THR A 199 -4.59 86.89 2.52
C THR A 199 -5.08 87.65 1.28
N VAL A 200 -6.12 88.46 1.46
CA VAL A 200 -6.70 89.33 0.42
C VAL A 200 -6.27 90.78 0.62
N THR A 201 -5.78 91.45 -0.41
CA THR A 201 -5.52 92.90 -0.35
C THR A 201 -6.82 93.70 -0.56
N VAL A 202 -7.25 94.46 0.45
CA VAL A 202 -8.36 95.42 0.39
C VAL A 202 -7.91 96.69 -0.35
N VAL A 203 -8.65 97.08 -1.39
CA VAL A 203 -8.30 98.20 -2.29
C VAL A 203 -9.43 99.24 -2.34
N ASP A 204 -9.06 100.52 -2.46
CA ASP A 204 -10.01 101.64 -2.56
C ASP A 204 -11.01 101.47 -3.70
N GLY A 205 -12.30 101.60 -3.38
CA GLY A 205 -13.40 101.60 -4.34
C GLY A 205 -13.65 100.27 -5.05
N VAL A 206 -13.01 99.17 -4.62
CA VAL A 206 -13.17 97.82 -5.17
C VAL A 206 -13.61 96.87 -4.06
N THR A 207 -14.70 96.14 -4.30
CA THR A 207 -15.05 95.00 -3.45
C THR A 207 -14.14 93.84 -3.82
N SER A 208 -13.29 93.43 -2.88
CA SER A 208 -12.42 92.26 -3.04
C SER A 208 -13.21 90.99 -2.72
N THR A 209 -12.84 89.85 -3.33
CA THR A 209 -13.58 88.59 -3.20
C THR A 209 -12.64 87.43 -2.89
N THR A 210 -13.02 86.56 -1.96
CA THR A 210 -12.42 85.24 -1.74
C THR A 210 -13.49 84.22 -1.38
N ASP A 211 -13.37 82.99 -1.86
CA ASP A 211 -14.39 81.96 -1.71
C ASP A 211 -13.77 80.69 -1.11
N ASP A 212 -14.54 79.94 -0.32
CA ASP A 212 -14.11 78.76 0.44
C ASP A 212 -15.03 77.56 0.18
N GLY A 213 -14.50 76.52 -0.46
CA GLY A 213 -15.23 75.33 -0.89
C GLY A 213 -14.94 74.13 0.01
N PHE A 214 -15.95 73.31 0.28
CA PHE A 214 -15.83 72.10 1.09
C PHE A 214 -16.35 70.88 0.30
N ALA A 215 -15.54 69.84 0.11
CA ALA A 215 -15.90 68.56 -0.52
C ALA A 215 -15.62 67.38 0.40
N PRO A 216 -16.34 66.25 0.26
CA PRO A 216 -16.05 65.05 1.03
C PRO A 216 -14.58 64.68 0.94
N ALA A 217 -13.97 64.35 2.08
CA ALA A 217 -12.62 63.79 2.07
C ALA A 217 -12.65 62.47 1.30
N VAL A 218 -11.71 62.30 0.38
CA VAL A 218 -11.59 61.09 -0.46
C VAL A 218 -10.20 60.44 -0.32
N GLY A 219 -10.13 59.14 -0.61
CA GLY A 219 -8.90 58.37 -0.75
C GLY A 219 -8.95 57.47 -1.98
N ASP A 220 -7.83 56.84 -2.30
CA ASP A 220 -7.72 55.90 -3.41
C ASP A 220 -7.64 54.47 -2.85
N LEU A 221 -8.20 53.51 -3.56
CA LEU A 221 -8.09 52.08 -3.26
C LEU A 221 -7.41 51.39 -4.43
N THR A 222 -6.49 50.49 -4.11
CA THR A 222 -5.83 49.65 -5.12
C THR A 222 -5.86 48.20 -4.69
N GLY A 223 -5.64 47.30 -5.63
CA GLY A 223 -5.56 45.89 -5.33
C GLY A 223 -5.08 45.08 -6.51
N VAL A 224 -4.84 43.79 -6.26
CA VAL A 224 -4.47 42.83 -7.30
C VAL A 224 -5.38 41.62 -7.22
N VAL A 225 -5.92 41.20 -8.36
CA VAL A 225 -6.54 39.87 -8.52
C VAL A 225 -5.52 38.96 -9.21
N PHE A 226 -5.18 37.80 -8.63
CA PHE A 226 -4.08 36.96 -9.11
C PHE A 226 -4.34 35.45 -8.98
N GLU A 227 -3.58 34.66 -9.74
CA GLU A 227 -3.54 33.19 -9.63
C GLU A 227 -2.73 32.79 -8.40
N ASP A 228 -3.40 32.44 -7.30
CA ASP A 228 -2.79 32.00 -6.05
C ASP A 228 -2.48 30.50 -6.11
N ILE A 229 -1.41 30.14 -6.82
CA ILE A 229 -1.06 28.74 -7.10
C ILE A 229 -0.86 27.93 -5.80
N ASN A 230 -0.44 28.59 -4.73
CA ASN A 230 -0.03 27.93 -3.49
C ASN A 230 -1.07 28.06 -2.35
N GLY A 231 -2.10 28.89 -2.53
CA GLY A 231 -3.24 29.04 -1.62
C GLY A 231 -2.92 29.80 -0.34
N ASP A 232 -1.90 30.66 -0.32
CA ASP A 232 -1.51 31.43 0.87
C ASP A 232 -2.11 32.84 0.93
N GLY A 233 -2.85 33.25 -0.10
CA GLY A 233 -3.52 34.54 -0.20
C GLY A 233 -2.56 35.72 -0.41
N VAL A 234 -1.31 35.48 -0.84
CA VAL A 234 -0.31 36.52 -1.11
C VAL A 234 0.30 36.32 -2.49
N GLN A 235 0.31 37.37 -3.32
CA GLN A 235 0.90 37.27 -4.66
C GLN A 235 2.42 37.05 -4.61
N ASP A 236 2.85 35.81 -4.87
CA ASP A 236 4.23 35.36 -4.83
C ASP A 236 4.93 35.41 -6.21
N PRO A 237 6.28 35.41 -6.27
CA PRO A 237 6.99 35.41 -7.55
C PRO A 237 6.68 34.17 -8.42
N GLY A 238 5.88 34.36 -9.46
CA GLY A 238 5.43 33.28 -10.35
C GLY A 238 3.91 33.17 -10.43
N GLU A 239 3.18 33.92 -9.60
CA GLU A 239 1.73 34.05 -9.61
C GLU A 239 1.34 35.27 -10.45
N GLU A 240 0.70 35.00 -11.59
CA GLU A 240 0.35 36.03 -12.57
C GLU A 240 -0.98 36.71 -12.18
N GLY A 241 -1.13 37.98 -12.54
CA GLY A 241 -2.38 38.71 -12.32
C GLY A 241 -3.48 38.30 -13.29
N ILE A 242 -4.74 38.32 -12.83
CA ILE A 242 -5.92 37.94 -13.61
C ILE A 242 -6.56 39.21 -14.19
N ALA A 243 -6.49 39.34 -15.51
CA ALA A 243 -6.99 40.50 -16.23
C ALA A 243 -8.49 40.42 -16.57
N GLY A 244 -9.17 41.57 -16.56
CA GLY A 244 -10.55 41.70 -17.02
C GLY A 244 -11.62 41.31 -16.00
N VAL A 245 -11.27 41.22 -14.71
CA VAL A 245 -12.18 40.93 -13.60
C VAL A 245 -12.74 42.26 -13.08
N ASP A 246 -14.05 42.33 -12.90
CA ASP A 246 -14.73 43.49 -12.34
C ASP A 246 -14.67 43.44 -10.80
N VAL A 247 -14.35 44.58 -10.18
CA VAL A 247 -14.33 44.78 -8.73
C VAL A 247 -15.32 45.89 -8.40
N VAL A 248 -16.27 45.61 -7.50
CA VAL A 248 -17.35 46.50 -7.07
C VAL A 248 -16.99 47.13 -5.73
N ILE A 249 -16.85 48.45 -5.73
CA ILE A 249 -16.57 49.27 -4.55
C ILE A 249 -17.86 49.94 -4.10
N THR A 250 -18.34 49.61 -2.91
CA THR A 250 -19.48 50.28 -2.27
C THR A 250 -18.98 51.23 -1.18
N ASP A 251 -19.09 52.53 -1.40
CA ASP A 251 -18.62 53.55 -0.46
C ASP A 251 -19.45 53.60 0.84
N VAL A 252 -19.02 54.44 1.79
CA VAL A 252 -19.68 54.64 3.09
C VAL A 252 -21.13 55.17 2.98
N ASP A 253 -21.45 55.81 1.86
CA ASP A 253 -22.78 56.36 1.55
C ASP A 253 -23.68 55.33 0.82
N GLY A 254 -23.12 54.18 0.45
CA GLY A 254 -23.79 53.09 -0.26
C GLY A 254 -23.86 53.27 -1.78
N ASN A 255 -23.00 54.11 -2.37
CA ASN A 255 -22.87 54.20 -3.82
C ASN A 255 -21.87 53.16 -4.33
N GLU A 256 -22.22 52.50 -5.44
CA GLU A 256 -21.40 51.47 -6.07
C GLU A 256 -20.60 52.05 -7.26
N THR A 257 -19.30 51.76 -7.31
CA THR A 257 -18.41 51.99 -8.45
C THR A 257 -17.78 50.67 -8.86
N THR A 258 -17.72 50.39 -10.17
CA THR A 258 -17.06 49.18 -10.69
C THR A 258 -15.81 49.56 -11.45
N VAL A 259 -14.69 48.90 -11.11
CA VAL A 259 -13.42 48.99 -11.83
C VAL A 259 -13.07 47.61 -12.40
N THR A 260 -12.23 47.55 -13.42
CA THR A 260 -11.83 46.28 -14.04
C THR A 260 -10.31 46.13 -13.95
N THR A 261 -9.84 44.94 -13.59
CA THR A 261 -8.40 44.64 -13.50
C THR A 261 -7.69 44.78 -14.85
N ASP A 262 -6.46 45.29 -14.81
CA ASP A 262 -5.61 45.45 -15.98
C ASP A 262 -4.87 44.15 -16.36
N ALA A 263 -3.94 44.24 -17.31
CA ALA A 263 -3.22 43.06 -17.81
C ALA A 263 -2.32 42.37 -16.78
N ASP A 264 -1.95 43.08 -15.71
CA ASP A 264 -1.12 42.59 -14.60
C ASP A 264 -2.01 42.26 -13.38
N GLY A 265 -3.34 42.21 -13.54
CA GLY A 265 -4.31 41.92 -12.48
C GLY A 265 -4.59 43.09 -11.53
N ILE A 266 -4.02 44.26 -11.78
CA ILE A 266 -4.08 45.41 -10.88
C ILE A 266 -5.38 46.19 -11.14
N TRP A 267 -6.05 46.62 -10.08
CA TRP A 267 -7.18 47.55 -10.14
C TRP A 267 -6.94 48.77 -9.25
N GLU A 268 -7.56 49.89 -9.61
CA GLU A 268 -7.46 51.18 -8.91
C GLU A 268 -8.83 51.88 -8.96
N ALA A 269 -9.32 52.31 -7.80
CA ALA A 269 -10.52 53.11 -7.63
C ALA A 269 -10.14 54.42 -6.94
N THR A 270 -10.34 55.56 -7.62
CA THR A 270 -9.97 56.88 -7.12
C THR A 270 -11.17 57.64 -6.58
N ASP A 271 -10.91 58.66 -5.77
CA ASP A 271 -11.92 59.58 -5.25
C ASP A 271 -13.03 58.89 -4.41
N ILE A 272 -12.65 57.86 -3.63
CA ILE A 272 -13.58 57.13 -2.76
C ILE A 272 -13.77 57.88 -1.44
N PRO A 273 -15.01 58.18 -1.01
CA PRO A 273 -15.27 58.84 0.26
C PRO A 273 -14.60 58.15 1.46
N VAL A 274 -13.99 58.92 2.35
CA VAL A 274 -13.39 58.38 3.58
C VAL A 274 -14.45 57.73 4.47
N GLY A 275 -14.14 56.55 4.99
CA GLY A 275 -15.08 55.75 5.77
C GLY A 275 -15.02 54.27 5.41
N ASP A 276 -15.88 53.49 6.04
CA ASP A 276 -15.98 52.05 5.79
C ASP A 276 -16.54 51.82 4.39
N THR A 277 -15.73 51.25 3.52
CA THR A 277 -16.00 50.94 2.11
C THR A 277 -15.95 49.44 1.92
N VAL A 278 -16.91 48.87 1.21
CA VAL A 278 -16.94 47.44 0.88
C VAL A 278 -16.32 47.23 -0.51
N VAL A 279 -15.39 46.29 -0.63
CA VAL A 279 -14.77 45.88 -1.90
C VAL A 279 -15.19 44.44 -2.18
N ASP A 280 -15.76 44.18 -3.35
CA ASP A 280 -16.36 42.89 -3.75
C ASP A 280 -15.87 42.50 -5.14
N VAL A 281 -15.18 41.37 -5.29
CA VAL A 281 -14.74 40.89 -6.62
C VAL A 281 -15.90 40.16 -7.31
N ASP A 282 -16.32 40.60 -8.50
CA ASP A 282 -17.39 39.92 -9.24
C ASP A 282 -16.85 38.67 -9.94
N GLU A 283 -17.03 37.51 -9.30
CA GLU A 283 -16.52 36.23 -9.78
C GLU A 283 -17.20 35.79 -11.08
N THR A 284 -18.35 36.38 -11.44
CA THR A 284 -19.02 36.09 -12.72
C THR A 284 -18.28 36.67 -13.92
N THR A 285 -17.32 37.56 -13.68
CA THR A 285 -16.49 38.19 -14.72
C THR A 285 -15.13 37.54 -14.89
N LEU A 286 -14.79 36.53 -14.06
CA LEU A 286 -13.57 35.76 -14.20
C LEU A 286 -13.44 35.13 -15.61
N PRO A 287 -12.24 35.15 -16.21
CA PRO A 287 -12.00 34.46 -17.48
C PRO A 287 -12.37 32.98 -17.36
N ALA A 288 -13.08 32.43 -18.35
CA ALA A 288 -13.58 31.05 -18.31
C ALA A 288 -12.51 29.94 -18.23
N GLU A 289 -11.22 30.31 -18.31
CA GLU A 289 -10.08 29.40 -18.13
C GLU A 289 -9.67 29.28 -16.65
N ILE A 290 -10.10 30.22 -15.80
CA ILE A 290 -9.93 30.20 -14.35
C ILE A 290 -11.13 29.47 -13.74
N THR A 291 -10.91 28.24 -13.28
CA THR A 291 -11.91 27.41 -12.57
C THR A 291 -11.66 27.38 -11.05
N ASP A 292 -10.83 28.29 -10.61
CA ASP A 292 -10.20 28.34 -9.30
C ASP A 292 -11.16 28.97 -8.27
N THR A 293 -11.02 28.60 -7.00
CA THR A 293 -11.76 29.22 -5.90
C THR A 293 -10.95 30.34 -5.31
N LEU A 294 -11.63 31.41 -4.93
CA LEU A 294 -11.04 32.48 -4.16
C LEU A 294 -10.41 31.92 -2.87
N THR A 295 -9.15 32.22 -2.58
CA THR A 295 -8.43 31.79 -1.36
C THR A 295 -8.57 32.78 -0.23
N THR A 296 -8.95 34.01 -0.57
CA THR A 296 -9.29 35.09 0.36
C THR A 296 -10.77 35.06 0.77
N THR A 297 -11.44 33.89 0.77
CA THR A 297 -12.90 33.76 1.05
C THR A 297 -13.39 34.36 2.37
N ASP A 298 -12.51 34.57 3.36
CA ASP A 298 -12.87 35.21 4.63
C ASP A 298 -12.88 36.75 4.54
N SER A 299 -12.48 37.31 3.39
CA SER A 299 -12.34 38.74 3.13
C SER A 299 -13.01 39.21 1.83
N ASP A 300 -13.81 38.42 1.11
CA ASP A 300 -14.55 38.92 -0.08
C ASP A 300 -16.06 38.67 0.06
N PRO A 301 -16.90 39.72 0.12
CA PRO A 301 -16.53 41.13 0.10
C PRO A 301 -15.80 41.61 1.38
N GLU A 302 -14.74 42.42 1.22
CA GLU A 302 -13.93 43.01 2.32
C GLU A 302 -14.55 44.34 2.76
N THR A 303 -14.36 44.74 4.01
CA THR A 303 -14.61 46.13 4.45
C THR A 303 -13.32 46.84 4.81
N ILE A 304 -12.99 47.88 4.04
CA ILE A 304 -11.79 48.71 4.21
C ILE A 304 -12.19 50.10 4.67
N THR A 305 -11.58 50.59 5.74
CA THR A 305 -11.74 52.00 6.12
C THR A 305 -10.82 52.86 5.25
N VAL A 306 -11.38 53.56 4.27
CA VAL A 306 -10.67 54.56 3.47
C VAL A 306 -10.36 55.76 4.36
N VAL A 307 -9.09 56.18 4.37
CA VAL A 307 -8.64 57.37 5.12
C VAL A 307 -8.00 58.35 4.16
N GLU A 308 -8.12 59.64 4.47
CA GLU A 308 -7.69 60.73 3.60
C GLU A 308 -6.20 60.61 3.22
N GLY A 309 -5.91 60.61 1.92
CA GLY A 309 -4.55 60.56 1.36
C GLY A 309 -3.79 59.25 1.58
N ASP A 310 -4.44 58.20 2.08
CA ASP A 310 -3.90 56.83 2.10
C ASP A 310 -4.34 56.08 0.86
N ASN A 311 -3.60 55.02 0.53
CA ASN A 311 -3.90 54.13 -0.59
C ASN A 311 -3.85 52.68 -0.11
N PRO A 312 -4.84 52.23 0.69
CA PRO A 312 -4.89 50.86 1.15
C PRO A 312 -4.93 49.90 -0.05
N THR A 313 -4.25 48.77 0.12
CA THR A 313 -4.21 47.68 -0.86
C THR A 313 -5.00 46.48 -0.32
N THR A 314 -5.83 45.88 -1.15
CA THR A 314 -6.51 44.61 -0.88
C THR A 314 -6.34 43.70 -2.08
N ASP A 315 -5.86 42.49 -1.85
CA ASP A 315 -5.50 41.57 -2.93
C ASP A 315 -6.35 40.30 -2.80
N ASP A 316 -6.77 39.76 -3.94
CA ASP A 316 -7.69 38.64 -4.04
C ASP A 316 -7.06 37.53 -4.87
N GLY A 317 -6.70 36.45 -4.18
CA GLY A 317 -6.06 35.27 -4.77
C GLY A 317 -7.08 34.23 -5.19
N PHE A 318 -6.88 33.62 -6.36
CA PHE A 318 -7.66 32.48 -6.85
C PHE A 318 -6.76 31.26 -6.97
N ALA A 319 -6.94 30.27 -6.10
CA ALA A 319 -6.22 29.00 -6.20
C ALA A 319 -7.07 27.95 -6.90
N PRO A 320 -6.44 27.06 -7.69
CA PRO A 320 -7.11 25.87 -8.15
C PRO A 320 -7.66 25.11 -6.95
N VAL A 321 -8.96 24.84 -7.01
CA VAL A 321 -9.62 24.00 -6.02
C VAL A 321 -9.08 22.60 -6.21
N THR A 322 -8.30 22.10 -5.25
CA THR A 322 -7.90 20.69 -5.29
C THR A 322 -9.12 19.84 -4.90
N SER A 323 -10.00 19.57 -5.87
CA SER A 323 -10.95 18.47 -5.78
C SER A 323 -10.15 17.18 -5.72
N GLY A 324 -10.41 16.37 -4.71
CA GLY A 324 -9.58 15.21 -4.47
C GLY A 324 -10.30 14.10 -3.73
N LEU A 325 -9.78 12.91 -3.90
CA LEU A 325 -10.17 11.74 -3.14
C LEU A 325 -8.97 11.33 -2.31
N THR A 326 -9.22 11.04 -1.05
CA THR A 326 -8.23 10.43 -0.16
C THR A 326 -8.82 9.17 0.42
N GLY A 327 -7.96 8.30 0.92
CA GLY A 327 -8.40 7.12 1.61
C GLY A 327 -7.28 6.46 2.36
N VAL A 328 -7.63 5.41 3.07
CA VAL A 328 -6.68 4.47 3.66
C VAL A 328 -7.05 3.06 3.26
N VAL A 329 -6.05 2.29 2.84
CA VAL A 329 -6.14 0.83 2.74
C VAL A 329 -5.51 0.27 4.02
N PHE A 330 -6.23 -0.55 4.78
CA PHE A 330 -5.80 -0.95 6.13
C PHE A 330 -6.20 -2.38 6.50
N GLU A 331 -5.54 -2.93 7.51
CA GLU A 331 -5.84 -4.24 8.10
C GLU A 331 -7.03 -4.12 9.09
N ASP A 332 -8.26 -4.38 8.63
CA ASP A 332 -9.50 -4.35 9.41
C ASP A 332 -9.67 -5.63 10.25
N THR A 333 -8.83 -5.80 11.28
CA THR A 333 -8.82 -7.01 12.11
C THR A 333 -10.17 -7.34 12.75
N ASN A 334 -11.09 -6.37 12.85
CA ASN A 334 -12.37 -6.55 13.52
C ASN A 334 -13.61 -6.52 12.59
N ASN A 335 -13.40 -6.52 11.28
CA ASN A 335 -14.42 -6.61 10.23
C ASN A 335 -15.52 -5.54 10.32
N ASN A 336 -15.18 -4.32 10.74
CA ASN A 336 -16.17 -3.25 10.88
C ASN A 336 -16.14 -2.20 9.76
N GLY A 337 -15.17 -2.29 8.84
CA GLY A 337 -15.00 -1.39 7.69
C GLY A 337 -14.53 0.01 8.07
N VAL A 338 -13.94 0.20 9.26
CA VAL A 338 -13.43 1.49 9.76
C VAL A 338 -12.08 1.27 10.44
N GLN A 339 -11.07 2.04 10.06
CA GLN A 339 -9.74 1.93 10.67
C GLN A 339 -9.77 2.35 12.16
N ASP A 340 -9.68 1.35 13.05
CA ASP A 340 -9.64 1.51 14.49
C ASP A 340 -8.20 1.66 15.04
N ALA A 341 -8.10 2.10 16.30
CA ALA A 341 -6.80 2.26 16.95
C ALA A 341 -6.12 0.89 17.18
N GLY A 342 -5.11 0.59 16.36
CA GLY A 342 -4.36 -0.67 16.38
C GLY A 342 -4.36 -1.41 15.05
N GLU A 343 -5.16 -0.96 14.09
CA GLU A 343 -5.21 -1.46 12.72
C GLU A 343 -4.20 -0.71 11.85
N GLU A 344 -3.22 -1.44 11.32
CA GLU A 344 -2.12 -0.86 10.54
C GLU A 344 -2.56 -0.60 9.09
N GLY A 345 -1.94 0.38 8.44
CA GLY A 345 -2.20 0.66 7.03
C GLY A 345 -1.35 -0.18 6.09
N ILE A 346 -1.90 -0.55 4.94
CA ILE A 346 -1.27 -1.43 3.95
C ILE A 346 -0.61 -0.58 2.86
N ALA A 347 0.73 -0.61 2.82
CA ALA A 347 1.53 0.21 1.90
C ALA A 347 1.82 -0.48 0.56
N GLY A 348 1.94 0.31 -0.51
CA GLY A 348 2.34 -0.18 -1.83
C GLY A 348 1.22 -0.76 -2.69
N VAL A 349 -0.05 -0.55 -2.31
CA VAL A 349 -1.25 -0.98 -3.03
C VAL A 349 -1.64 0.12 -4.02
N ASP A 350 -1.92 -0.23 -5.27
CA ASP A 350 -2.41 0.69 -6.28
C ASP A 350 -3.93 0.88 -6.15
N VAL A 351 -4.37 2.13 -6.20
CA VAL A 351 -5.78 2.55 -6.23
C VAL A 351 -6.03 3.25 -7.56
N VAL A 352 -6.97 2.74 -8.33
CA VAL A 352 -7.34 3.22 -9.66
C VAL A 352 -8.60 4.06 -9.56
N ILE A 353 -8.52 5.31 -10.00
CA ILE A 353 -9.65 6.25 -10.00
C ILE A 353 -10.04 6.53 -11.44
N THR A 354 -11.26 6.15 -11.82
CA THR A 354 -11.87 6.46 -13.11
C THR A 354 -12.79 7.66 -12.94
N ASP A 355 -12.44 8.78 -13.58
CA ASP A 355 -13.21 10.02 -13.45
C ASP A 355 -14.54 9.99 -14.24
N VAL A 356 -15.33 11.08 -14.13
CA VAL A 356 -16.61 11.24 -14.84
C VAL A 356 -16.48 11.24 -16.38
N ASN A 357 -15.28 11.50 -16.90
CA ASN A 357 -14.97 11.49 -18.33
C ASN A 357 -14.51 10.10 -18.82
N GLY A 358 -14.24 9.18 -17.88
CA GLY A 358 -13.70 7.84 -18.13
C GLY A 358 -12.17 7.82 -18.26
N ASP A 359 -11.46 8.84 -17.78
CA ASP A 359 -10.00 8.87 -17.71
C ASP A 359 -9.53 8.25 -16.37
N GLU A 360 -8.54 7.36 -16.44
CA GLU A 360 -8.00 6.62 -15.29
C GLU A 360 -6.75 7.30 -14.69
N THR A 361 -6.72 7.42 -13.37
CA THR A 361 -5.55 7.85 -12.58
C THR A 361 -5.22 6.79 -11.53
N THR A 362 -3.96 6.34 -11.48
CA THR A 362 -3.50 5.37 -10.48
C THR A 362 -2.62 6.05 -9.44
N VAL A 363 -2.91 5.83 -8.16
CA VAL A 363 -2.09 6.27 -7.02
C VAL A 363 -1.70 5.06 -6.18
N THR A 364 -0.55 5.11 -5.51
CA THR A 364 -0.06 3.99 -4.69
C THR A 364 -0.08 4.39 -3.22
N THR A 365 -0.59 3.52 -2.34
CA THR A 365 -0.62 3.77 -0.89
C THR A 365 0.78 3.93 -0.31
N ILE A 366 0.92 4.83 0.66
CA ILE A 366 2.18 5.06 1.37
C ILE A 366 2.29 4.20 2.62
N ALA A 367 3.36 4.40 3.41
CA ALA A 367 3.73 3.54 4.55
C ALA A 367 2.66 3.37 5.65
N ASP A 368 1.68 4.28 5.75
CA ASP A 368 0.57 4.21 6.71
C ASP A 368 -0.76 3.82 6.04
N GLY A 369 -0.70 3.25 4.83
CA GLY A 369 -1.87 2.85 4.06
C GLY A 369 -2.62 3.98 3.36
N SER A 370 -2.25 5.24 3.62
CA SER A 370 -2.97 6.38 3.04
C SER A 370 -2.65 6.57 1.56
N TRP A 371 -3.64 7.06 0.82
CA TRP A 371 -3.51 7.47 -0.58
C TRP A 371 -4.25 8.78 -0.82
N SER A 372 -3.82 9.52 -1.84
CA SER A 372 -4.48 10.75 -2.26
C SER A 372 -4.37 10.97 -3.76
N ALA A 373 -5.47 11.42 -4.36
CA ALA A 373 -5.53 11.93 -5.71
C ALA A 373 -6.12 13.34 -5.69
N THR A 374 -5.45 14.27 -6.35
CA THR A 374 -5.85 15.67 -6.46
C THR A 374 -6.23 16.00 -7.90
N ASP A 375 -6.90 17.14 -8.08
CA ASP A 375 -7.24 17.72 -9.38
C ASP A 375 -8.18 16.82 -10.22
N LEU A 376 -9.08 16.10 -9.54
CA LEU A 376 -10.05 15.20 -10.17
C LEU A 376 -11.24 16.00 -10.75
N PRO A 377 -11.69 15.73 -11.99
CA PRO A 377 -12.84 16.40 -12.56
C PRO A 377 -14.12 16.23 -11.72
N LEU A 378 -14.90 17.32 -11.59
CA LEU A 378 -16.15 17.32 -10.83
C LEU A 378 -17.19 16.37 -11.44
N GLY A 379 -17.78 15.51 -10.60
CA GLY A 379 -18.73 14.50 -11.03
C GLY A 379 -18.51 13.17 -10.32
N ASP A 380 -19.23 12.14 -10.75
CA ASP A 380 -19.06 10.80 -10.20
C ASP A 380 -17.72 10.22 -10.68
N ALA A 381 -16.90 9.77 -9.73
CA ALA A 381 -15.67 9.02 -9.95
C ALA A 381 -15.81 7.62 -9.34
N GLU A 382 -15.27 6.62 -10.02
CA GLU A 382 -15.20 5.23 -9.56
C GLU A 382 -13.79 4.99 -8.99
N VAL A 383 -13.69 4.60 -7.72
CA VAL A 383 -12.44 4.27 -7.02
C VAL A 383 -12.37 2.76 -6.93
N ASP A 384 -11.25 2.15 -7.33
CA ASP A 384 -11.07 0.70 -7.43
C ASP A 384 -9.70 0.34 -6.82
N VAL A 385 -9.65 -0.47 -5.77
CA VAL A 385 -8.38 -0.95 -5.22
C VAL A 385 -7.87 -2.13 -6.06
N ASP A 386 -6.69 -2.00 -6.68
CA ASP A 386 -6.12 -3.09 -7.48
C ASP A 386 -5.55 -4.19 -6.58
N GLU A 387 -6.33 -5.24 -6.32
CA GLU A 387 -5.98 -6.31 -5.41
C GLU A 387 -4.78 -7.14 -5.92
N THR A 388 -4.42 -7.02 -7.20
CA THR A 388 -3.22 -7.70 -7.74
C THR A 388 -1.92 -7.06 -7.28
N THR A 389 -2.00 -5.87 -6.68
CA THR A 389 -0.85 -5.12 -6.14
C THR A 389 -0.72 -5.24 -4.62
N LEU A 390 -1.64 -5.95 -3.95
CA LEU A 390 -1.52 -6.27 -2.53
C LEU A 390 -0.20 -7.00 -2.24
N PRO A 391 0.48 -6.67 -1.14
CA PRO A 391 1.64 -7.42 -0.67
C PRO A 391 1.30 -8.92 -0.53
N ALA A 392 2.21 -9.81 -0.93
CA ALA A 392 1.94 -11.25 -0.98
C ALA A 392 1.73 -11.91 0.40
N ASP A 393 2.01 -11.19 1.47
CA ASP A 393 1.77 -11.52 2.87
C ASP A 393 0.38 -11.10 3.37
N ILE A 394 -0.38 -10.33 2.57
CA ILE A 394 -1.79 -10.02 2.84
C ILE A 394 -2.64 -11.08 2.13
N THR A 395 -3.18 -12.03 2.90
CA THR A 395 -4.12 -13.08 2.45
C THR A 395 -5.58 -12.71 2.74
N ASP A 396 -5.79 -11.44 3.07
CA ASP A 396 -7.00 -10.90 3.67
C ASP A 396 -8.08 -10.65 2.60
N THR A 397 -9.31 -10.90 2.98
CA THR A 397 -10.51 -10.54 2.22
C THR A 397 -10.91 -9.10 2.49
N LEU A 398 -11.33 -8.41 1.44
CA LEU A 398 -11.91 -7.07 1.55
C LEU A 398 -13.18 -7.11 2.42
N THR A 399 -13.17 -6.42 3.55
CA THR A 399 -14.32 -6.36 4.49
C THR A 399 -15.34 -5.31 4.07
N THR A 400 -14.94 -4.38 3.21
CA THR A 400 -15.81 -3.40 2.56
C THR A 400 -16.42 -3.93 1.25
N THR A 401 -16.48 -5.26 1.06
CA THR A 401 -16.82 -6.03 -0.16
C THR A 401 -18.06 -5.62 -0.98
N ASP A 402 -18.92 -4.74 -0.48
CA ASP A 402 -20.08 -4.20 -1.22
C ASP A 402 -19.85 -2.77 -1.75
N SER A 403 -18.65 -2.21 -1.54
CA SER A 403 -18.31 -0.85 -1.93
C SER A 403 -17.25 -0.79 -3.04
N ASP A 404 -16.29 -1.71 -3.16
CA ASP A 404 -15.17 -1.64 -4.12
C ASP A 404 -15.49 -2.37 -5.46
N PRO A 405 -15.51 -1.69 -6.62
CA PRO A 405 -15.19 -0.28 -6.80
C PRO A 405 -16.30 0.70 -6.36
N GLU A 406 -15.93 1.74 -5.62
CA GLU A 406 -16.85 2.74 -5.06
C GLU A 406 -17.13 3.87 -6.04
N THR A 407 -18.40 4.29 -6.12
CA THR A 407 -18.72 5.57 -6.77
C THR A 407 -18.80 6.71 -5.76
N ILE A 408 -17.86 7.66 -5.86
CA ILE A 408 -17.87 8.92 -5.09
C ILE A 408 -18.12 10.10 -6.02
N THR A 409 -19.09 10.94 -5.68
CA THR A 409 -19.26 12.23 -6.35
C THR A 409 -18.18 13.18 -5.86
N VAL A 410 -17.21 13.50 -6.71
CA VAL A 410 -16.22 14.55 -6.50
C VAL A 410 -16.95 15.90 -6.57
N VAL A 411 -17.01 16.57 -5.42
CA VAL A 411 -17.66 17.88 -5.26
C VAL A 411 -16.59 18.95 -5.11
N ASP A 412 -16.90 20.12 -5.66
CA ASP A 412 -16.04 21.29 -5.62
C ASP A 412 -15.66 21.68 -4.18
N GLY A 413 -14.37 21.95 -3.93
CA GLY A 413 -13.84 22.35 -2.62
C GLY A 413 -13.87 21.27 -1.53
N VAL A 414 -14.20 20.02 -1.87
CA VAL A 414 -14.31 18.93 -0.90
C VAL A 414 -13.31 17.83 -1.24
N THR A 415 -12.48 17.48 -0.27
CA THR A 415 -11.76 16.21 -0.29
C THR A 415 -12.65 15.15 0.35
N SER A 416 -13.19 14.24 -0.45
CA SER A 416 -13.99 13.12 0.05
C SER A 416 -13.08 11.97 0.42
N THR A 417 -13.46 11.23 1.47
CA THR A 417 -12.70 10.08 1.95
C THR A 417 -13.43 8.78 1.66
N THR A 418 -12.71 7.75 1.23
CA THR A 418 -13.19 6.36 1.16
C THR A 418 -12.07 5.46 1.64
N ASP A 419 -12.41 4.50 2.48
CA ASP A 419 -11.43 3.67 3.17
C ASP A 419 -11.77 2.20 2.89
N ASP A 420 -10.74 1.40 2.66
CA ASP A 420 -10.84 0.00 2.24
C ASP A 420 -10.16 -0.90 3.26
N GLY A 421 -10.98 -1.65 3.99
CA GLY A 421 -10.55 -2.58 5.02
C GLY A 421 -10.31 -3.96 4.45
N PHE A 422 -9.16 -4.56 4.79
CA PHE A 422 -8.82 -5.94 4.49
C PHE A 422 -8.67 -6.69 5.80
N ALA A 423 -9.37 -7.82 5.95
CA ALA A 423 -9.21 -8.67 7.13
C ALA A 423 -8.89 -10.08 6.73
N PRO A 424 -8.17 -10.85 7.58
CA PRO A 424 -7.85 -12.23 7.29
C PRO A 424 -9.10 -12.97 6.83
N ALA A 425 -9.03 -13.58 5.66
CA ALA A 425 -10.07 -14.49 5.25
C ALA A 425 -10.12 -15.59 6.31
N VAL A 426 -11.28 -15.77 6.95
CA VAL A 426 -11.47 -16.75 8.01
C VAL A 426 -12.53 -17.78 7.61
N GLY A 427 -12.37 -18.99 8.12
CA GLY A 427 -13.35 -20.07 8.03
C GLY A 427 -13.66 -20.64 9.41
N ASP A 428 -14.71 -21.45 9.47
CA ASP A 428 -15.07 -22.20 10.67
C ASP A 428 -14.57 -23.65 10.50
N LEU A 429 -14.15 -24.26 11.61
CA LEU A 429 -13.75 -25.66 11.69
C LEU A 429 -14.65 -26.35 12.70
N THR A 430 -15.16 -27.51 12.34
CA THR A 430 -15.94 -28.34 13.25
C THR A 430 -15.43 -29.76 13.24
N GLY A 431 -15.75 -30.53 14.26
CA GLY A 431 -15.34 -31.92 14.31
C GLY A 431 -16.04 -32.69 15.40
N VAL A 432 -15.82 -34.00 15.42
CA VAL A 432 -16.35 -34.89 16.44
C VAL A 432 -15.24 -35.78 16.98
N VAL A 433 -15.08 -35.82 18.30
CA VAL A 433 -14.27 -36.84 18.97
C VAL A 433 -15.22 -37.94 19.46
N PHE A 434 -14.99 -39.19 19.11
CA PHE A 434 -15.94 -40.29 19.38
C PHE A 434 -15.27 -41.63 19.71
N GLU A 435 -16.04 -42.52 20.34
CA GLU A 435 -15.64 -43.92 20.56
C GLU A 435 -15.78 -44.70 19.25
N ASP A 436 -14.68 -44.93 18.55
CA ASP A 436 -14.64 -45.69 17.30
C ASP A 436 -14.50 -47.19 17.61
N ILE A 437 -15.62 -47.89 17.74
CA ILE A 437 -15.61 -49.27 18.24
C ILE A 437 -15.09 -50.24 17.17
N ASN A 438 -15.25 -49.89 15.90
CA ASN A 438 -14.97 -50.77 14.77
C ASN A 438 -13.62 -50.46 14.07
N GLY A 439 -12.99 -49.32 14.40
CA GLY A 439 -11.68 -48.92 13.90
C GLY A 439 -11.70 -48.27 12.51
N ASP A 440 -12.84 -47.79 12.02
CA ASP A 440 -13.00 -47.33 10.62
C ASP A 440 -12.82 -45.82 10.40
N GLY A 441 -12.62 -45.03 11.47
CA GLY A 441 -12.43 -43.59 11.42
C GLY A 441 -13.71 -42.79 11.13
N VAL A 442 -14.89 -43.41 11.14
CA VAL A 442 -16.16 -42.74 10.83
C VAL A 442 -17.17 -42.98 11.93
N GLN A 443 -17.73 -41.90 12.49
CA GLN A 443 -18.73 -42.03 13.54
C GLN A 443 -20.00 -42.74 13.05
N ASP A 444 -20.17 -43.99 13.47
CA ASP A 444 -21.22 -44.89 13.04
C ASP A 444 -22.42 -44.90 14.03
N PRO A 445 -23.64 -45.29 13.60
CA PRO A 445 -24.79 -45.35 14.51
C PRO A 445 -24.59 -46.33 15.68
N GLY A 446 -24.31 -45.80 16.87
CA GLY A 446 -24.04 -46.58 18.07
C GLY A 446 -22.70 -46.25 18.73
N GLU A 447 -21.88 -45.46 18.05
CA GLU A 447 -20.66 -44.85 18.55
C GLU A 447 -21.00 -43.50 19.17
N GLU A 448 -20.66 -43.36 20.45
CA GLU A 448 -21.01 -42.17 21.23
C GLU A 448 -19.85 -41.16 21.18
N GLY A 449 -20.18 -39.87 21.14
CA GLY A 449 -19.18 -38.81 21.23
C GLY A 449 -18.53 -38.72 22.61
N ILE A 450 -17.26 -38.33 22.65
CA ILE A 450 -16.47 -38.20 23.87
C ILE A 450 -16.47 -36.73 24.31
N ALA A 451 -17.15 -36.46 25.41
CA ALA A 451 -17.32 -35.10 25.93
C ALA A 451 -16.16 -34.63 26.82
N GLY A 452 -15.86 -33.33 26.76
CA GLY A 452 -14.90 -32.67 27.65
C GLY A 452 -13.42 -32.85 27.27
N VAL A 453 -13.14 -33.19 26.02
CA VAL A 453 -11.80 -33.34 25.44
C VAL A 453 -11.38 -32.00 24.85
N ASP A 454 -10.17 -31.55 25.16
CA ASP A 454 -9.61 -30.33 24.58
C ASP A 454 -8.99 -30.65 23.21
N VAL A 455 -9.30 -29.82 22.21
CA VAL A 455 -8.76 -29.87 20.85
C VAL A 455 -8.00 -28.58 20.62
N VAL A 456 -6.73 -28.71 20.24
CA VAL A 456 -5.80 -27.60 19.99
C VAL A 456 -5.72 -27.36 18.49
N ILE A 457 -6.19 -26.19 18.06
CA ILE A 457 -6.09 -25.70 16.69
C ILE A 457 -4.90 -24.76 16.60
N THR A 458 -3.91 -25.08 15.77
CA THR A 458 -2.80 -24.21 15.41
C THR A 458 -3.02 -23.67 14.00
N ASP A 459 -3.31 -22.37 13.90
CA ASP A 459 -3.57 -21.73 12.59
C ASP A 459 -2.29 -21.64 11.72
N VAL A 460 -2.47 -21.18 10.48
CA VAL A 460 -1.39 -21.00 9.49
C VAL A 460 -0.28 -20.04 9.95
N ASP A 461 -0.61 -19.12 10.87
CA ASP A 461 0.32 -18.15 11.46
C ASP A 461 1.05 -18.70 12.70
N GLY A 462 0.65 -19.89 13.17
CA GLY A 462 1.21 -20.58 14.32
C GLY A 462 0.62 -20.15 15.66
N ASN A 463 -0.57 -19.52 15.69
CA ASN A 463 -1.30 -19.24 16.92
C ASN A 463 -2.15 -20.44 17.32
N GLU A 464 -2.17 -20.74 18.61
CA GLU A 464 -2.91 -21.86 19.19
C GLU A 464 -4.23 -21.37 19.81
N THR A 465 -5.34 -22.03 19.45
CA THR A 465 -6.66 -21.90 20.08
C THR A 465 -7.10 -23.27 20.59
N THR A 466 -7.65 -23.33 21.81
CA THR A 466 -8.17 -24.58 22.37
C THR A 466 -9.68 -24.51 22.50
N VAL A 467 -10.37 -25.50 21.96
CA VAL A 467 -11.81 -25.72 22.11
C VAL A 467 -12.04 -27.02 22.88
N THR A 468 -13.21 -27.19 23.51
CA THR A 468 -13.53 -28.41 24.26
C THR A 468 -14.78 -29.05 23.69
N THR A 469 -14.75 -30.37 23.48
CA THR A 469 -15.89 -31.13 22.96
C THR A 469 -17.12 -31.04 23.87
N ASP A 470 -18.29 -30.96 23.25
CA ASP A 470 -19.57 -30.90 23.95
C ASP A 470 -20.08 -32.28 24.38
N ALA A 471 -21.33 -32.38 24.84
CA ALA A 471 -21.90 -33.62 25.37
C ALA A 471 -22.07 -34.72 24.30
N ASP A 472 -22.10 -34.35 23.02
CA ASP A 472 -22.25 -35.24 21.88
C ASP A 472 -20.88 -35.44 21.18
N GLY A 473 -19.77 -35.00 21.78
CA GLY A 473 -18.40 -35.11 21.24
C GLY A 473 -18.04 -34.04 20.21
N ILE A 474 -18.94 -33.10 19.93
CA ILE A 474 -18.77 -32.12 18.87
C ILE A 474 -17.94 -30.94 19.37
N TRP A 475 -17.00 -30.48 18.56
CA TRP A 475 -16.25 -29.23 18.78
C TRP A 475 -16.40 -28.28 17.57
N GLU A 476 -16.27 -26.99 17.84
CA GLU A 476 -16.39 -25.91 16.85
C GLU A 476 -15.37 -24.82 17.19
N ALA A 477 -14.57 -24.43 16.20
CA ALA A 477 -13.61 -23.35 16.24
C ALA A 477 -13.95 -22.35 15.14
N THR A 478 -14.30 -21.12 15.52
CA THR A 478 -14.71 -20.06 14.58
C THR A 478 -13.59 -19.08 14.33
N ASP A 479 -13.69 -18.34 13.23
CA ASP A 479 -12.77 -17.26 12.88
C ASP A 479 -11.30 -17.74 12.70
N ILE A 480 -11.11 -18.94 12.13
CA ILE A 480 -9.78 -19.51 11.88
C ILE A 480 -9.24 -18.99 10.55
N PRO A 481 -8.01 -18.42 10.50
CA PRO A 481 -7.41 -17.95 9.25
C PRO A 481 -7.39 -19.03 8.16
N VAL A 482 -7.69 -18.63 6.92
CA VAL A 482 -7.58 -19.53 5.76
C VAL A 482 -6.13 -19.94 5.54
N GLY A 483 -5.93 -21.21 5.20
CA GLY A 483 -4.60 -21.80 5.07
C GLY A 483 -4.48 -23.14 5.79
N ASP A 484 -3.27 -23.69 5.77
CA ASP A 484 -2.98 -24.97 6.41
C ASP A 484 -2.98 -24.79 7.93
N THR A 485 -3.97 -25.40 8.59
CA THR A 485 -4.21 -25.38 10.03
C THR A 485 -3.98 -26.78 10.59
N VAL A 486 -3.28 -26.90 11.71
CA VAL A 486 -3.07 -28.17 12.41
C VAL A 486 -4.13 -28.33 13.50
N VAL A 487 -4.79 -29.48 13.55
CA VAL A 487 -5.74 -29.85 14.60
C VAL A 487 -5.10 -30.99 15.41
N ASP A 488 -5.13 -30.90 16.73
CA ASP A 488 -4.46 -31.83 17.65
C ASP A 488 -5.37 -32.11 18.85
N VAL A 489 -5.78 -33.36 19.05
CA VAL A 489 -6.62 -33.72 20.21
C VAL A 489 -5.73 -33.92 21.43
N ASP A 490 -5.93 -33.15 22.50
CA ASP A 490 -5.13 -33.31 23.74
C ASP A 490 -5.58 -34.56 24.50
N GLU A 491 -4.86 -35.66 24.30
CA GLU A 491 -5.19 -36.97 24.87
C GLU A 491 -5.08 -36.97 26.41
N THR A 492 -4.37 -35.99 26.99
CA THR A 492 -4.28 -35.85 28.45
C THR A 492 -5.59 -35.39 29.10
N THR A 493 -6.52 -34.89 28.29
CA THR A 493 -7.85 -34.43 28.72
C THR A 493 -8.95 -35.48 28.52
N LEU A 494 -8.63 -36.63 27.90
CA LEU A 494 -9.57 -37.73 27.74
C LEU A 494 -10.14 -38.18 29.10
N PRO A 495 -11.46 -38.44 29.19
CA PRO A 495 -12.08 -38.92 30.42
C PRO A 495 -11.44 -40.23 30.88
N ALA A 496 -11.11 -40.37 32.17
CA ALA A 496 -10.40 -41.55 32.70
C ALA A 496 -11.13 -42.92 32.56
N GLU A 497 -12.37 -42.94 32.05
CA GLU A 497 -13.10 -44.16 31.66
C GLU A 497 -12.70 -44.65 30.25
N ILE A 498 -12.16 -43.74 29.43
CA ILE A 498 -11.43 -43.95 28.18
C ILE A 498 -9.97 -44.17 28.58
N THR A 499 -9.46 -45.41 28.53
CA THR A 499 -8.09 -45.72 28.97
C THR A 499 -7.07 -45.43 27.87
N ASP A 500 -5.80 -45.16 28.25
CA ASP A 500 -4.60 -44.93 27.39
C ASP A 500 -4.25 -46.07 26.37
N THR A 501 -5.23 -46.89 26.01
CA THR A 501 -5.15 -48.03 25.09
C THR A 501 -6.03 -47.81 23.87
N LEU A 502 -6.45 -46.57 23.61
CA LEU A 502 -7.10 -46.24 22.34
C LEU A 502 -6.08 -45.60 21.42
N THR A 503 -6.02 -46.05 20.17
CA THR A 503 -5.27 -45.38 19.11
C THR A 503 -6.24 -44.52 18.32
N THR A 504 -5.82 -43.32 17.94
CA THR A 504 -6.55 -42.54 16.94
C THR A 504 -6.56 -43.33 15.64
N THR A 505 -7.74 -43.51 15.05
CA THR A 505 -7.92 -44.22 13.79
C THR A 505 -7.63 -43.32 12.58
N ASP A 506 -7.58 -42.01 12.82
CA ASP A 506 -7.14 -40.97 11.90
C ASP A 506 -5.79 -40.34 12.35
N SER A 507 -5.30 -39.39 11.57
CA SER A 507 -3.93 -38.88 11.67
C SER A 507 -3.78 -37.73 12.67
N ASP A 508 -3.81 -38.00 13.98
CA ASP A 508 -3.75 -36.97 15.03
C ASP A 508 -2.28 -36.69 15.45
N PRO A 509 -1.73 -35.46 15.29
CA PRO A 509 -2.40 -34.26 14.79
C PRO A 509 -2.54 -34.18 13.26
N GLU A 510 -3.70 -33.73 12.80
CA GLU A 510 -4.05 -33.57 11.38
C GLU A 510 -3.66 -32.19 10.84
N THR A 511 -3.54 -32.06 9.51
CA THR A 511 -3.45 -30.76 8.84
C THR A 511 -4.61 -30.59 7.88
N ILE A 512 -5.39 -29.52 8.05
CA ILE A 512 -6.52 -29.15 7.22
C ILE A 512 -6.35 -27.77 6.62
N THR A 513 -6.62 -27.64 5.32
CA THR A 513 -6.63 -26.32 4.68
C THR A 513 -8.00 -25.67 4.90
N VAL A 514 -8.04 -24.65 5.75
CA VAL A 514 -9.23 -23.80 5.94
C VAL A 514 -9.41 -22.93 4.70
N VAL A 515 -10.63 -22.88 4.18
CA VAL A 515 -11.00 -22.11 2.99
C VAL A 515 -12.19 -21.20 3.32
N GLU A 516 -12.20 -20.01 2.74
CA GLU A 516 -13.19 -18.98 3.04
C GLU A 516 -14.62 -19.47 2.77
N GLY A 517 -15.49 -19.32 3.77
CA GLY A 517 -16.92 -19.68 3.69
C GLY A 517 -17.20 -21.19 3.60
N ASP A 518 -16.19 -22.03 3.72
CA ASP A 518 -16.33 -23.47 3.93
C ASP A 518 -16.33 -23.77 5.44
N ASN A 519 -16.92 -24.91 5.81
CA ASN A 519 -16.88 -25.41 7.19
C ASN A 519 -16.37 -26.84 7.16
N PRO A 520 -15.07 -27.04 6.87
CA PRO A 520 -14.47 -28.35 6.86
C PRO A 520 -14.68 -29.06 8.20
N THR A 521 -14.82 -30.38 8.12
CA THR A 521 -14.97 -31.24 9.30
C THR A 521 -13.78 -32.19 9.44
N THR A 522 -13.23 -32.33 10.64
CA THR A 522 -12.28 -33.40 10.98
C THR A 522 -12.82 -34.15 12.18
N ASP A 523 -12.92 -35.46 12.08
CA ASP A 523 -13.45 -36.29 13.15
C ASP A 523 -12.33 -37.20 13.63
N ASP A 524 -12.25 -37.42 14.95
CA ASP A 524 -11.18 -38.17 15.60
C ASP A 524 -11.78 -39.36 16.35
N GLY A 525 -11.66 -40.52 15.72
CA GLY A 525 -12.09 -41.79 16.27
C GLY A 525 -11.05 -42.38 17.22
N PHE A 526 -11.47 -42.78 18.43
CA PHE A 526 -10.61 -43.48 19.38
C PHE A 526 -11.05 -44.95 19.49
N ALA A 527 -10.26 -45.86 18.92
CA ALA A 527 -10.55 -47.28 18.89
C ALA A 527 -9.71 -48.10 19.88
N PRO A 528 -10.28 -49.15 20.52
CA PRO A 528 -9.50 -50.06 21.37
C PRO A 528 -8.34 -50.68 20.58
N VAL A 529 -7.17 -50.85 21.21
CA VAL A 529 -6.03 -51.55 20.58
C VAL A 529 -6.53 -52.82 19.90
N ASP A 530 -6.40 -52.85 18.58
CA ASP A 530 -6.66 -54.03 17.76
C ASP A 530 -5.70 -55.13 18.23
N MET A 531 -6.29 -56.19 18.79
CA MET A 531 -5.57 -57.26 19.44
C MET A 531 -5.74 -58.50 18.59
N ASP A 532 -4.71 -59.33 18.53
CA ASP A 532 -4.81 -60.72 18.10
C ASP A 532 -5.25 -61.55 19.32
N SER A 533 -6.53 -61.93 19.36
CA SER A 533 -7.14 -62.58 20.53
C SER A 533 -6.75 -64.05 20.70
N ASP A 534 -6.40 -64.75 19.64
CA ASP A 534 -6.03 -66.18 19.67
C ASP A 534 -4.56 -66.48 19.38
N GLY A 535 -3.81 -65.46 18.98
CA GLY A 535 -2.37 -65.47 18.82
C GLY A 535 -1.90 -65.94 17.44
N ASP A 536 -2.75 -65.98 16.42
CA ASP A 536 -2.44 -66.50 15.08
C ASP A 536 -1.70 -65.51 14.17
N GLY A 537 -1.38 -64.31 14.67
CA GLY A 537 -0.64 -63.28 13.96
C GLY A 537 -1.50 -62.41 13.03
N VAL A 538 -2.81 -62.66 12.97
CA VAL A 538 -3.82 -61.81 12.33
C VAL A 538 -4.56 -61.02 13.41
N LEU A 539 -4.80 -59.74 13.16
CA LEU A 539 -5.55 -58.91 14.11
C LEU A 539 -7.05 -59.22 14.04
N ASP A 540 -7.75 -59.18 15.18
CA ASP A 540 -9.18 -59.47 15.28
C ASP A 540 -10.02 -58.70 14.25
N SER A 541 -9.65 -57.44 13.96
CA SER A 541 -10.35 -56.60 12.97
C SER A 541 -10.23 -57.12 11.53
N VAL A 542 -9.05 -57.64 11.17
CA VAL A 542 -8.75 -58.19 9.85
C VAL A 542 -9.51 -59.48 9.65
N GLU A 543 -9.59 -60.31 10.67
CA GLU A 543 -10.33 -61.55 10.65
C GLU A 543 -11.84 -61.33 10.49
N VAL A 544 -12.42 -60.40 11.25
CA VAL A 544 -13.83 -60.02 11.10
C VAL A 544 -14.12 -59.53 9.68
N THR A 545 -13.20 -58.77 9.09
CA THR A 545 -13.32 -58.25 7.73
C THR A 545 -13.25 -59.36 6.68
N ASN A 546 -12.32 -60.29 6.83
CA ASN A 546 -12.08 -61.37 5.89
C ASN A 546 -12.98 -62.60 6.14
N GLY A 547 -13.79 -62.54 7.20
CA GLY A 547 -14.79 -63.54 7.54
C GLY A 547 -14.23 -64.78 8.22
N THR A 548 -13.05 -64.67 8.81
CA THR A 548 -12.44 -65.66 9.70
C THR A 548 -12.84 -65.39 11.16
N ASN A 549 -12.41 -66.23 12.11
CA ASN A 549 -12.93 -66.23 13.48
C ASN A 549 -11.84 -65.83 14.48
N PRO A 550 -11.97 -64.64 15.14
CA PRO A 550 -10.94 -64.11 16.04
C PRO A 550 -10.66 -64.84 17.35
N ASN A 551 -11.08 -66.09 17.46
CA ASN A 551 -10.87 -66.91 18.65
C ASN A 551 -10.52 -68.36 18.27
N ASP A 552 -10.21 -68.62 17.01
CA ASP A 552 -9.84 -69.92 16.48
C ASP A 552 -8.56 -69.81 15.65
N ALA A 553 -7.42 -70.02 16.31
CA ALA A 553 -6.08 -69.90 15.74
C ALA A 553 -5.73 -70.85 14.58
N CYS A 554 -6.70 -71.60 14.03
CA CYS A 554 -6.57 -72.36 12.77
C CYS A 554 -7.48 -71.81 11.66
N GLU A 555 -8.20 -70.71 11.92
CA GLU A 555 -9.11 -70.06 10.97
C GLU A 555 -8.55 -68.67 10.65
N TYR A 556 -7.53 -68.60 9.79
CA TYR A 556 -6.94 -67.37 9.28
C TYR A 556 -6.58 -67.49 7.79
N ASN A 557 -6.21 -66.39 7.14
CA ASN A 557 -5.53 -66.45 5.85
C ASN A 557 -4.06 -66.10 6.06
N VAL A 558 -3.16 -66.95 5.57
CA VAL A 558 -1.70 -66.76 5.69
C VAL A 558 -1.25 -65.37 5.16
N SER A 559 -1.93 -64.84 4.13
CA SER A 559 -1.62 -63.52 3.57
C SER A 559 -1.93 -62.33 4.48
N ASP A 560 -2.72 -62.55 5.53
CA ASP A 560 -3.21 -61.50 6.44
C ASP A 560 -2.35 -61.40 7.71
N ILE A 561 -1.40 -62.32 7.89
CA ILE A 561 -0.49 -62.33 9.03
C ILE A 561 0.43 -61.13 8.94
N THR A 562 0.45 -60.35 10.02
CA THR A 562 1.30 -59.16 10.15
C THR A 562 2.05 -59.11 11.48
N GLU A 563 1.66 -59.94 12.44
CA GLU A 563 2.32 -60.10 13.73
C GLU A 563 3.01 -61.46 13.86
N VAL A 564 3.95 -61.56 14.80
CA VAL A 564 4.60 -62.81 15.16
C VAL A 564 3.57 -63.73 15.80
N ILE A 565 3.39 -64.92 15.25
CA ILE A 565 2.45 -65.91 15.78
C ILE A 565 2.90 -66.37 17.16
N THR A 566 1.98 -66.34 18.11
CA THR A 566 2.19 -66.76 19.50
C THR A 566 1.32 -67.96 19.92
N ALA A 567 0.35 -68.33 19.08
CA ALA A 567 -0.40 -69.55 19.21
C ALA A 567 0.55 -70.77 19.21
N THR A 568 0.13 -71.83 19.91
CA THR A 568 0.88 -73.10 19.98
C THR A 568 0.05 -74.24 19.39
N THR A 569 -0.84 -73.86 18.49
CA THR A 569 -1.70 -74.77 17.75
C THR A 569 -0.87 -75.40 16.63
N ASP A 570 -1.26 -76.60 16.25
CA ASP A 570 -0.66 -77.45 15.21
C ASP A 570 -1.87 -77.86 14.36
N CYS A 571 -2.12 -77.09 13.31
CA CYS A 571 -3.37 -77.14 12.57
C CYS A 571 -3.45 -78.31 11.57
N ASP A 572 -2.32 -78.74 11.02
CA ASP A 572 -2.22 -79.86 10.07
C ASP A 572 -1.80 -81.20 10.71
N MET A 573 -1.34 -81.18 11.96
CA MET A 573 -0.97 -82.34 12.78
C MET A 573 0.31 -83.05 12.33
N ASP A 574 1.25 -82.32 11.74
CA ASP A 574 2.56 -82.82 11.29
C ASP A 574 3.59 -82.96 12.45
N GLY A 575 3.36 -82.22 13.55
CA GLY A 575 4.18 -82.17 14.75
C GLY A 575 4.99 -80.89 14.97
N LEU A 576 4.91 -79.92 14.06
CA LEU A 576 5.27 -78.52 14.26
C LEU A 576 4.04 -77.72 14.71
N THR A 577 4.27 -76.56 15.29
CA THR A 577 3.19 -75.59 15.54
C THR A 577 3.19 -74.56 14.44
N ASP A 578 2.04 -73.97 14.11
CA ASP A 578 1.94 -72.91 13.10
C ASP A 578 2.95 -71.76 13.37
N ALA A 579 3.29 -71.51 14.64
CA ALA A 579 4.33 -70.55 15.02
C ALA A 579 5.77 -71.00 14.73
N GLU A 580 6.06 -72.30 14.78
CA GLU A 580 7.34 -72.88 14.36
C GLU A 580 7.46 -72.94 12.83
N GLU A 581 6.33 -73.08 12.14
CA GLU A 581 6.24 -73.18 10.69
C GLU A 581 6.31 -71.81 10.02
N ILE A 582 5.40 -70.88 10.37
CA ILE A 582 5.29 -69.58 9.70
C ILE A 582 6.43 -68.63 10.09
N ASN A 583 6.83 -68.57 11.37
CA ASN A 583 7.92 -67.67 11.76
C ASN A 583 9.28 -68.12 11.21
N GLY A 584 9.35 -69.36 10.70
CA GLY A 584 10.55 -69.93 10.11
C GLY A 584 11.76 -69.98 11.06
N PRO A 585 12.93 -70.39 10.54
CA PRO A 585 14.19 -70.44 11.29
C PRO A 585 14.72 -69.07 11.75
N ASP A 586 14.36 -67.98 11.06
CA ASP A 586 14.84 -66.64 11.36
C ASP A 586 13.95 -65.86 12.36
N GLY A 587 12.73 -66.34 12.60
CA GLY A 587 11.75 -65.79 13.54
C GLY A 587 10.93 -64.63 12.97
N ASP A 588 10.94 -64.43 11.66
CA ASP A 588 10.17 -63.41 10.93
C ASP A 588 9.05 -64.08 10.10
N PRO A 589 7.77 -63.91 10.47
CA PRO A 589 6.66 -64.50 9.73
C PRO A 589 6.46 -63.92 8.31
N THR A 590 7.25 -62.91 7.92
CA THR A 590 7.18 -62.28 6.60
C THR A 590 8.21 -62.82 5.60
N THR A 591 9.08 -63.74 6.04
CA THR A 591 10.04 -64.43 5.18
C THR A 591 9.52 -65.80 4.75
N ASP A 592 9.73 -66.12 3.47
CA ASP A 592 9.35 -67.39 2.86
C ASP A 592 10.44 -68.44 3.11
N ASP A 593 10.75 -68.70 4.40
CA ASP A 593 11.75 -69.67 4.86
C ASP A 593 11.21 -70.69 5.88
N GLY A 594 9.89 -70.66 6.10
CA GLY A 594 9.11 -71.60 6.91
C GLY A 594 8.50 -72.77 6.13
N THR A 595 7.56 -73.49 6.74
CA THR A 595 6.72 -74.53 6.11
C THR A 595 5.26 -74.08 6.00
N ASP A 596 4.42 -74.78 5.23
CA ASP A 596 2.99 -74.47 5.10
C ASP A 596 2.21 -75.10 6.28
N PRO A 597 1.68 -74.29 7.22
CA PRO A 597 0.99 -74.78 8.43
C PRO A 597 -0.35 -75.48 8.17
N THR A 598 -0.75 -75.57 6.90
CA THR A 598 -1.96 -76.28 6.48
C THR A 598 -1.65 -77.52 5.64
N ASP A 599 -0.38 -77.77 5.31
CA ASP A 599 0.08 -78.89 4.50
C ASP A 599 1.20 -79.66 5.24
N PRO A 600 0.90 -80.86 5.79
CA PRO A 600 1.80 -81.54 6.72
C PRO A 600 3.08 -82.14 6.07
N ASP A 601 3.32 -81.89 4.78
CA ASP A 601 4.46 -82.32 3.95
C ASP A 601 4.66 -81.25 2.86
N THR A 602 5.43 -80.20 3.17
CA THR A 602 5.51 -78.95 2.39
C THR A 602 6.18 -79.16 1.03
N ASP A 603 7.23 -79.96 0.96
CA ASP A 603 7.95 -80.21 -0.30
C ASP A 603 7.46 -81.45 -1.06
N GLY A 604 6.62 -82.26 -0.42
CA GLY A 604 5.90 -83.37 -1.02
C GLY A 604 6.76 -84.63 -1.19
N ASP A 605 7.87 -84.78 -0.48
CA ASP A 605 8.72 -85.97 -0.57
C ASP A 605 8.19 -87.20 0.21
N GLY A 606 7.08 -87.01 0.93
CA GLY A 606 6.38 -88.05 1.69
C GLY A 606 6.82 -88.18 3.15
N VAL A 607 7.77 -87.37 3.61
CA VAL A 607 8.12 -87.19 5.03
C VAL A 607 7.37 -85.96 5.56
N LEU A 608 6.86 -86.04 6.79
CA LEU A 608 6.17 -84.88 7.39
C LEU A 608 7.18 -83.83 7.84
N ASP A 609 6.87 -82.55 7.71
CA ASP A 609 7.79 -81.43 8.03
C ASP A 609 8.35 -81.53 9.46
N GLY A 610 7.50 -81.83 10.45
CA GLY A 610 7.91 -82.04 11.83
C GLY A 610 8.79 -83.27 12.05
N THR A 611 8.65 -84.30 11.21
CA THR A 611 9.54 -85.46 11.21
C THR A 611 10.92 -85.08 10.67
N GLU A 612 10.95 -84.28 9.62
CA GLU A 612 12.18 -83.81 9.00
C GLU A 612 12.99 -82.88 9.89
N VAL A 613 12.34 -81.87 10.49
CA VAL A 613 12.96 -81.00 11.50
C VAL A 613 13.52 -81.84 12.66
N THR A 614 12.81 -82.90 13.06
CA THR A 614 13.26 -83.80 14.13
C THR A 614 14.47 -84.63 13.72
N ASN A 615 14.52 -85.11 12.47
CA ASN A 615 15.59 -85.96 11.95
C ASN A 615 16.76 -85.16 11.35
N GLY A 616 16.60 -83.84 11.24
CA GLY A 616 17.61 -82.91 10.78
C GLY A 616 17.76 -82.83 9.26
N THR A 617 16.68 -83.18 8.54
CA THR A 617 16.51 -82.91 7.10
C THR A 617 15.78 -81.57 6.90
N ASN A 618 15.62 -81.13 5.64
CA ASN A 618 15.07 -79.83 5.31
C ASN A 618 13.66 -79.99 4.71
N PRO A 619 12.59 -79.56 5.41
CA PRO A 619 11.19 -79.68 4.96
C PRO A 619 10.78 -79.00 3.65
N ASN A 620 11.73 -78.30 3.02
CA ASN A 620 11.52 -77.50 1.83
C ASN A 620 12.41 -77.99 0.67
N ASP A 621 13.10 -79.12 0.83
CA ASP A 621 14.01 -79.69 -0.16
C ASP A 621 13.70 -81.17 -0.36
N ALA A 622 12.86 -81.44 -1.35
CA ALA A 622 12.37 -82.78 -1.69
C ALA A 622 13.46 -83.82 -2.07
N CYS A 623 14.75 -83.45 -2.04
CA CYS A 623 15.89 -84.38 -2.20
C CYS A 623 16.65 -84.64 -0.90
N GLU A 624 16.28 -84.00 0.21
CA GLU A 624 16.92 -84.14 1.50
C GLU A 624 16.02 -84.93 2.44
N TYR A 625 15.81 -86.23 2.21
CA TYR A 625 15.03 -87.08 3.14
C TYR A 625 15.72 -88.38 3.49
N ASN A 626 15.16 -89.09 4.47
CA ASN A 626 15.50 -90.49 4.70
C ASN A 626 14.35 -91.36 4.20
N VAL A 627 14.63 -92.26 3.25
CA VAL A 627 13.65 -93.21 2.69
C VAL A 627 12.85 -93.97 3.78
N ALA A 628 13.47 -94.23 4.95
CA ALA A 628 12.83 -94.94 6.05
C ALA A 628 11.77 -94.13 6.82
N ASP A 629 11.76 -92.80 6.66
CA ASP A 629 10.87 -91.86 7.35
C ASP A 629 9.64 -91.49 6.52
N ILE A 630 9.58 -91.91 5.24
CA ILE A 630 8.44 -91.70 4.36
C ILE A 630 7.20 -92.39 4.95
N THR A 631 6.16 -91.60 5.19
CA THR A 631 4.88 -92.09 5.73
C THR A 631 3.67 -91.67 4.90
N GLU A 632 3.81 -90.65 4.07
CA GLU A 632 2.81 -90.18 3.14
C GLU A 632 3.16 -90.57 1.69
N VAL A 633 2.24 -90.27 0.77
CA VAL A 633 2.46 -90.52 -0.65
C VAL A 633 3.29 -89.38 -1.21
N ILE A 634 4.47 -89.71 -1.75
CA ILE A 634 5.34 -88.76 -2.47
C ILE A 634 4.55 -88.08 -3.59
N THR A 635 4.43 -86.76 -3.52
CA THR A 635 3.78 -85.92 -4.53
C THR A 635 4.77 -85.07 -5.33
N ALA A 636 5.99 -84.92 -4.82
CA ALA A 636 7.11 -84.34 -5.53
C ALA A 636 7.38 -85.11 -6.83
N THR A 637 7.78 -84.37 -7.87
CA THR A 637 8.20 -84.94 -9.16
C THR A 637 9.69 -84.73 -9.37
N THR A 638 10.44 -84.67 -8.28
CA THR A 638 11.88 -84.45 -8.27
C THR A 638 12.59 -85.74 -8.67
N ASP A 639 13.75 -85.59 -9.28
CA ASP A 639 14.66 -86.63 -9.76
C ASP A 639 16.02 -86.22 -9.17
N CYS A 640 16.36 -86.80 -8.02
CA CYS A 640 17.41 -86.29 -7.16
C CYS A 640 18.82 -86.72 -7.59
N ASP A 641 18.96 -87.89 -8.22
CA ASP A 641 20.23 -88.40 -8.75
C ASP A 641 20.43 -88.14 -10.25
N MET A 642 19.40 -87.65 -10.94
CA MET A 642 19.39 -87.23 -12.34
C MET A 642 19.57 -88.38 -13.34
N ASP A 643 19.09 -89.57 -12.98
CA ASP A 643 19.13 -90.78 -13.81
C ASP A 643 17.99 -90.82 -14.87
N GLY A 644 16.94 -90.00 -14.67
CA GLY A 644 15.76 -89.89 -15.51
C GLY A 644 14.49 -90.55 -14.97
N LEU A 645 14.50 -91.10 -13.75
CA LEU A 645 13.34 -91.50 -12.96
C LEU A 645 13.08 -90.46 -11.87
N THR A 646 11.82 -90.28 -11.51
CA THR A 646 11.51 -89.48 -10.31
C THR A 646 11.63 -90.34 -9.07
N ASP A 647 11.98 -89.76 -7.92
CA ASP A 647 12.07 -90.47 -6.64
C ASP A 647 10.78 -91.27 -6.32
N ALA A 648 9.62 -90.72 -6.72
CA ALA A 648 8.35 -91.40 -6.61
C ALA A 648 8.24 -92.65 -7.53
N GLU A 649 8.79 -92.61 -8.75
CA GLU A 649 8.85 -93.77 -9.65
C GLU A 649 9.82 -94.83 -9.15
N GLU A 650 10.93 -94.41 -8.54
CA GLU A 650 11.96 -95.29 -8.00
C GLU A 650 11.52 -96.00 -6.73
N ILE A 651 10.96 -95.28 -5.76
CA ILE A 651 10.47 -95.85 -4.49
C ILE A 651 9.26 -96.76 -4.70
N ASN A 652 8.33 -96.39 -5.60
CA ASN A 652 7.16 -97.23 -5.88
C ASN A 652 7.50 -98.44 -6.77
N GLY A 653 8.67 -98.43 -7.41
CA GLY A 653 9.11 -99.48 -8.32
C GLY A 653 8.16 -99.74 -9.51
N PRO A 654 8.46 -100.77 -10.32
CA PRO A 654 7.69 -101.10 -11.53
C PRO A 654 6.24 -101.55 -11.25
N ASP A 655 5.96 -102.06 -10.04
CA ASP A 655 4.63 -102.56 -9.68
C ASP A 655 3.72 -101.50 -9.03
N GLY A 656 4.29 -100.34 -8.68
CA GLY A 656 3.61 -99.20 -8.09
C GLY A 656 3.29 -99.38 -6.60
N ASP A 657 3.92 -100.33 -5.91
CA ASP A 657 3.77 -100.60 -4.48
C ASP A 657 5.10 -100.29 -3.75
N PRO A 658 5.19 -99.19 -2.98
CA PRO A 658 6.43 -98.81 -2.29
C PRO A 658 6.79 -99.76 -1.13
N THR A 659 5.98 -100.81 -0.89
CA THR A 659 6.27 -101.83 0.12
C THR A 659 6.97 -103.07 -0.45
N THR A 660 7.15 -103.15 -1.77
CA THR A 660 7.97 -104.16 -2.42
C THR A 660 9.39 -103.66 -2.65
N ASP A 661 10.35 -104.57 -2.46
CA ASP A 661 11.79 -104.32 -2.60
C ASP A 661 12.18 -104.57 -4.07
N ASP A 662 11.53 -103.84 -4.99
CA ASP A 662 11.71 -103.94 -6.44
C ASP A 662 11.86 -102.57 -7.15
N GLY A 663 12.04 -101.51 -6.37
CA GLY A 663 12.43 -100.17 -6.82
C GLY A 663 13.95 -99.99 -7.00
N THR A 664 14.36 -98.77 -7.33
CA THR A 664 15.76 -98.31 -7.41
C THR A 664 16.09 -97.38 -6.23
N ASP A 665 17.37 -97.08 -6.00
CA ASP A 665 17.80 -96.13 -4.95
C ASP A 665 17.74 -94.69 -5.50
N PRO A 666 16.83 -93.82 -5.01
CA PRO A 666 16.65 -92.46 -5.55
C PRO A 666 17.82 -91.49 -5.41
N THR A 667 18.91 -91.97 -4.79
CA THR A 667 20.13 -91.21 -4.58
C THR A 667 21.34 -91.80 -5.30
N ASP A 668 21.17 -92.93 -6.00
CA ASP A 668 22.21 -93.64 -6.71
C ASP A 668 21.76 -93.92 -8.16
N PRO A 669 22.29 -93.16 -9.15
CA PRO A 669 21.73 -93.15 -10.49
C PRO A 669 22.00 -94.43 -11.32
N ASP A 670 22.66 -95.43 -10.72
CA ASP A 670 22.98 -96.77 -11.26
C ASP A 670 22.95 -97.78 -10.09
N THR A 671 21.75 -98.28 -9.77
CA THR A 671 21.46 -99.04 -8.53
C THR A 671 22.24 -100.35 -8.45
N ASP A 672 22.43 -101.05 -9.58
CA ASP A 672 23.13 -102.34 -9.61
C ASP A 672 24.61 -102.25 -9.99
N GLY A 673 25.04 -101.07 -10.46
CA GLY A 673 26.42 -100.71 -10.72
C GLY A 673 26.95 -101.24 -12.05
N ASP A 674 26.10 -101.58 -13.01
CA ASP A 674 26.51 -102.12 -14.31
C ASP A 674 26.96 -101.06 -15.33
N GLY A 675 26.88 -99.78 -14.95
CA GLY A 675 27.32 -98.62 -15.72
C GLY A 675 26.24 -98.01 -16.62
N VAL A 676 25.03 -98.56 -16.64
CA VAL A 676 23.84 -97.95 -17.26
C VAL A 676 22.98 -97.29 -16.19
N LEU A 677 22.48 -96.08 -16.47
CA LEU A 677 21.62 -95.38 -15.52
C LEU A 677 20.24 -96.06 -15.40
N ASP A 678 19.67 -96.11 -14.20
CA ASP A 678 18.41 -96.84 -13.94
C ASP A 678 17.25 -96.38 -14.86
N GLY A 679 17.10 -95.07 -15.06
CA GLY A 679 16.11 -94.50 -15.99
C GLY A 679 16.37 -94.83 -17.45
N THR A 680 17.64 -95.03 -17.85
CA THR A 680 17.99 -95.51 -19.18
C THR A 680 17.58 -96.97 -19.35
N GLU A 681 17.76 -97.78 -18.32
CA GLU A 681 17.40 -99.18 -18.30
C GLU A 681 15.89 -99.40 -18.36
N VAL A 682 15.12 -98.68 -17.52
CA VAL A 682 13.66 -98.68 -17.58
C VAL A 682 13.17 -98.26 -18.96
N THR A 683 13.81 -97.26 -19.58
CA THR A 683 13.48 -96.78 -20.93
C THR A 683 13.76 -97.83 -22.00
N ASN A 684 14.88 -98.55 -21.90
CA ASN A 684 15.31 -99.55 -22.88
C ASN A 684 14.77 -100.96 -22.60
N GLY A 685 14.09 -101.14 -21.46
CA GLY A 685 13.41 -102.36 -21.05
C GLY A 685 14.34 -103.42 -20.49
N THR A 686 15.48 -103.00 -19.94
CA THR A 686 16.37 -103.80 -19.09
C THR A 686 15.98 -103.64 -17.62
N ASN A 687 16.66 -104.33 -16.70
CA ASN A 687 16.29 -104.36 -15.28
C ASN A 687 17.35 -103.64 -14.43
N PRO A 688 17.04 -102.46 -13.86
CA PRO A 688 17.92 -101.63 -12.99
C PRO A 688 18.54 -102.29 -11.75
N ASN A 689 18.19 -103.55 -11.50
CA ASN A 689 18.56 -104.30 -10.30
C ASN A 689 19.25 -105.63 -10.65
N ASP A 690 19.57 -105.87 -11.94
CA ASP A 690 20.26 -107.07 -12.43
C ASP A 690 21.43 -106.69 -13.33
N ALA A 691 22.61 -106.58 -12.71
CA ALA A 691 23.86 -106.17 -13.36
C ALA A 691 24.38 -107.07 -14.52
N CYS A 692 23.61 -108.07 -14.97
CA CYS A 692 23.85 -108.85 -16.19
C CYS A 692 22.83 -108.57 -17.30
N GLU A 693 21.84 -107.71 -17.07
CA GLU A 693 20.76 -107.41 -18.01
C GLU A 693 20.93 -105.98 -18.57
N TYR A 694 22.05 -105.63 -19.20
CA TYR A 694 22.22 -104.31 -19.83
C TYR A 694 22.46 -104.37 -21.34
N ASN A 695 22.43 -103.21 -22.00
CA ASN A 695 22.99 -103.06 -23.34
C ASN A 695 24.35 -102.35 -23.25
N VAL A 696 25.42 -103.00 -23.73
CA VAL A 696 26.78 -102.43 -23.76
C VAL A 696 26.84 -101.02 -24.38
N ALA A 697 25.97 -100.71 -25.34
CA ALA A 697 25.93 -99.41 -26.01
C ALA A 697 25.36 -98.26 -25.14
N ASP A 698 24.67 -98.60 -24.06
CA ASP A 698 24.01 -97.66 -23.15
C ASP A 698 24.86 -97.35 -21.91
N ILE A 699 26.01 -98.04 -21.74
CA ILE A 699 26.95 -97.80 -20.64
C ILE A 699 27.55 -96.40 -20.78
N THR A 700 27.36 -95.60 -19.74
CA THR A 700 27.88 -94.23 -19.66
C THR A 700 28.73 -94.00 -18.42
N GLU A 701 28.57 -94.84 -17.39
CA GLU A 701 29.32 -94.77 -16.14
C GLU A 701 30.31 -95.94 -15.99
N VAL A 702 31.25 -95.78 -15.06
CA VAL A 702 32.22 -96.83 -14.74
C VAL A 702 31.51 -97.96 -14.03
N ILE A 703 31.61 -99.17 -14.57
CA ILE A 703 31.01 -100.37 -13.99
C ILE A 703 31.66 -100.64 -12.63
N THR A 704 30.82 -100.71 -11.60
CA THR A 704 31.24 -101.02 -10.22
C THR A 704 30.79 -102.39 -9.74
N ALA A 705 29.83 -103.00 -10.44
CA ALA A 705 29.41 -104.37 -10.24
C ALA A 705 30.60 -105.34 -10.37
N THR A 706 30.59 -106.41 -9.56
CA THR A 706 31.64 -107.45 -9.59
C THR A 706 31.10 -108.76 -10.14
N THR A 707 30.04 -108.66 -10.93
CA THR A 707 29.40 -109.79 -11.59
C THR A 707 30.23 -110.24 -12.79
N ASP A 708 30.16 -111.53 -13.08
CA ASP A 708 30.84 -112.22 -14.19
C ASP A 708 29.74 -112.95 -14.95
N CYS A 709 29.23 -112.30 -16.01
CA CYS A 709 27.98 -112.68 -16.65
C CYS A 709 28.13 -113.86 -17.63
N ASP A 710 29.29 -114.02 -18.26
CA ASP A 710 29.58 -115.12 -19.19
C ASP A 710 30.35 -116.30 -18.56
N MET A 711 30.82 -116.13 -17.31
CA MET A 711 31.49 -117.13 -16.47
C MET A 711 32.86 -117.56 -16.99
N ASP A 712 33.58 -116.67 -17.65
CA ASP A 712 34.91 -116.92 -18.21
C ASP A 712 36.03 -116.72 -17.16
N GLY A 713 35.72 -116.02 -16.07
CA GLY A 713 36.60 -115.73 -14.94
C GLY A 713 37.11 -114.30 -14.84
N LEU A 714 36.71 -113.39 -15.73
CA LEU A 714 36.77 -111.94 -15.58
C LEU A 714 35.40 -111.41 -15.13
N THR A 715 35.37 -110.33 -14.38
CA THR A 715 34.09 -109.62 -14.12
C THR A 715 33.81 -108.66 -15.25
N ASP A 716 32.55 -108.34 -15.54
CA ASP A 716 32.16 -107.35 -16.55
C ASP A 716 32.87 -106.00 -16.37
N ALA A 717 33.14 -105.60 -15.11
CA ALA A 717 33.94 -104.41 -14.80
C ALA A 717 35.43 -104.52 -15.16
N GLU A 718 36.01 -105.72 -15.16
CA GLU A 718 37.37 -105.99 -15.64
C GLU A 718 37.42 -106.05 -17.17
N GLU A 719 36.32 -106.45 -17.79
CA GLU A 719 36.21 -106.62 -19.24
C GLU A 719 35.89 -105.31 -19.95
N ILE A 720 34.84 -104.60 -19.54
CA ILE A 720 34.38 -103.38 -20.23
C ILE A 720 35.21 -102.15 -19.87
N ASN A 721 35.55 -101.94 -18.58
CA ASN A 721 36.40 -100.78 -18.22
C ASN A 721 37.82 -100.90 -18.81
N GLY A 722 38.20 -102.11 -19.24
CA GLY A 722 39.48 -102.39 -19.87
C GLY A 722 40.70 -102.08 -19.00
N PRO A 723 41.92 -102.17 -19.58
CA PRO A 723 43.15 -101.87 -18.86
C PRO A 723 43.34 -100.40 -18.48
N ASP A 724 42.65 -99.48 -19.15
CA ASP A 724 42.77 -98.03 -18.91
C ASP A 724 41.74 -97.49 -17.89
N GLY A 725 40.70 -98.28 -17.58
CA GLY A 725 39.66 -97.96 -16.61
C GLY A 725 38.55 -97.07 -17.16
N ASP A 726 38.44 -96.92 -18.49
CA ASP A 726 37.43 -96.13 -19.18
C ASP A 726 36.52 -97.06 -20.02
N PRO A 727 35.26 -97.29 -19.61
CA PRO A 727 34.32 -98.18 -20.29
C PRO A 727 33.94 -97.71 -21.70
N THR A 728 34.28 -96.48 -22.07
CA THR A 728 34.00 -95.93 -23.41
C THR A 728 35.09 -96.27 -24.44
N THR A 729 36.16 -96.94 -24.02
CA THR A 729 37.25 -97.36 -24.91
C THR A 729 37.14 -98.83 -25.30
N ASP A 730 37.30 -99.11 -26.59
CA ASP A 730 37.26 -100.47 -27.17
C ASP A 730 38.63 -101.15 -26.98
N ASP A 731 39.06 -101.32 -25.73
CA ASP A 731 40.33 -101.96 -25.36
C ASP A 731 40.19 -103.11 -24.33
N GLY A 732 38.94 -103.43 -23.99
CA GLY A 732 38.48 -104.54 -23.16
C GLY A 732 38.09 -105.82 -23.92
N THR A 733 37.42 -106.76 -23.24
CA THR A 733 36.82 -107.98 -23.82
C THR A 733 35.29 -107.88 -23.86
N ASP A 734 34.61 -108.77 -24.61
CA ASP A 734 33.15 -108.80 -24.69
C ASP A 734 32.57 -109.54 -23.47
N PRO A 735 31.91 -108.86 -22.52
CA PRO A 735 31.42 -109.44 -21.26
C PRO A 735 30.30 -110.48 -21.43
N THR A 736 29.84 -110.69 -22.66
CA THR A 736 28.82 -111.68 -23.00
C THR A 736 29.35 -112.85 -23.83
N ASP A 737 30.62 -112.79 -24.25
CA ASP A 737 31.27 -113.81 -25.05
C ASP A 737 32.58 -114.27 -24.38
N PRO A 738 32.60 -115.48 -23.79
CA PRO A 738 33.69 -115.91 -22.92
C PRO A 738 35.02 -116.22 -23.66
N ASP A 739 35.13 -115.91 -24.95
CA ASP A 739 36.29 -116.08 -25.85
C ASP A 739 36.20 -115.01 -26.97
N THR A 740 36.59 -113.77 -26.65
CA THR A 740 36.35 -112.57 -27.47
C THR A 740 36.98 -112.64 -28.86
N ASP A 741 38.22 -113.14 -28.96
CA ASP A 741 38.90 -113.24 -30.26
C ASP A 741 38.64 -114.56 -31.00
N GLY A 742 37.99 -115.52 -30.32
CA GLY A 742 37.54 -116.78 -30.87
C GLY A 742 38.65 -117.79 -31.12
N ASP A 743 39.80 -117.67 -30.48
CA ASP A 743 40.91 -118.60 -30.65
C ASP A 743 40.78 -119.91 -29.85
N GLY A 744 39.72 -120.01 -29.04
CA GLY A 744 39.34 -121.19 -28.28
C GLY A 744 39.86 -121.21 -26.84
N VAL A 745 40.56 -120.17 -26.37
CA VAL A 745 40.93 -119.95 -24.97
C VAL A 745 40.01 -118.89 -24.37
N LEU A 746 39.53 -119.10 -23.14
CA LEU A 746 38.67 -118.12 -22.49
C LEU A 746 39.45 -116.85 -22.10
N ASP A 747 38.84 -115.67 -22.16
CA ASP A 747 39.52 -114.39 -21.96
C ASP A 747 40.17 -114.29 -20.57
N GLY A 748 39.47 -114.71 -19.52
CA GLY A 748 40.00 -114.80 -18.15
C GLY A 748 41.16 -115.80 -18.01
N THR A 749 41.18 -116.85 -18.84
CA THR A 749 42.32 -117.78 -18.91
C THR A 749 43.52 -117.12 -19.58
N GLU A 750 43.29 -116.33 -20.62
CA GLU A 750 44.32 -115.59 -21.34
C GLU A 750 44.96 -114.50 -20.48
N VAL A 751 44.15 -113.68 -19.81
CA VAL A 751 44.62 -112.68 -18.84
C VAL A 751 45.44 -113.36 -17.73
N THR A 752 44.97 -114.51 -17.21
CA THR A 752 45.69 -115.26 -16.17
C THR A 752 47.04 -115.81 -16.67
N ASN A 753 47.11 -116.25 -17.92
CA ASN A 753 48.31 -116.81 -18.53
C ASN A 753 49.24 -115.75 -19.16
N GLY A 754 48.76 -114.50 -19.26
CA GLY A 754 49.47 -113.36 -19.81
C GLY A 754 49.55 -113.36 -21.34
N THR A 755 48.58 -113.97 -22.01
CA THR A 755 48.30 -113.81 -23.45
C THR A 755 47.26 -112.68 -23.63
N ASN A 756 47.01 -112.25 -24.87
CA ASN A 756 46.12 -111.12 -25.15
C ASN A 756 44.75 -111.64 -25.64
N PRO A 757 43.67 -111.45 -24.85
CA PRO A 757 42.30 -111.90 -25.19
C PRO A 757 41.71 -111.38 -26.50
N ASN A 758 42.35 -110.35 -27.08
CA ASN A 758 41.90 -109.68 -28.29
C ASN A 758 42.78 -109.98 -29.51
N ASP A 759 43.76 -110.89 -29.40
CA ASP A 759 44.66 -111.27 -30.49
C ASP A 759 44.66 -112.78 -30.69
N ALA A 760 43.83 -113.24 -31.64
CA ALA A 760 43.64 -114.65 -31.97
C ALA A 760 44.90 -115.41 -32.44
N CYS A 761 46.07 -114.76 -32.48
CA CYS A 761 47.37 -115.35 -32.72
C CYS A 761 48.27 -115.46 -31.47
N GLU A 762 47.80 -115.02 -30.30
CA GLU A 762 48.56 -114.97 -29.04
C GLU A 762 48.22 -116.08 -28.03
N TYR A 763 47.47 -117.12 -28.36
CA TYR A 763 47.18 -118.22 -27.42
C TYR A 763 48.30 -119.26 -27.16
N ASN A 764 48.11 -120.01 -26.08
CA ASN A 764 48.78 -121.29 -25.83
C ASN A 764 47.88 -122.47 -26.25
N VAL A 765 48.32 -123.28 -27.22
CA VAL A 765 47.60 -124.49 -27.70
C VAL A 765 47.15 -125.45 -26.58
N ALA A 766 47.81 -125.45 -25.42
CA ALA A 766 47.46 -126.32 -24.29
C ALA A 766 46.23 -125.84 -23.50
N ASP A 767 45.88 -124.57 -23.63
CA ASP A 767 44.84 -123.88 -22.86
C ASP A 767 43.52 -123.75 -23.64
N ILE A 768 43.50 -124.17 -24.92
CA ILE A 768 42.27 -124.25 -25.73
C ILE A 768 41.27 -125.20 -25.07
N THR A 769 40.13 -124.66 -24.67
CA THR A 769 39.00 -125.41 -24.09
C THR A 769 37.75 -125.35 -24.96
N GLU A 770 37.61 -124.32 -25.80
CA GLU A 770 36.50 -124.12 -26.72
C GLU A 770 36.88 -124.42 -28.18
N VAL A 771 35.90 -124.33 -29.07
CA VAL A 771 36.13 -124.53 -30.52
C VAL A 771 36.64 -123.24 -31.12
N ILE A 772 37.79 -123.28 -31.79
CA ILE A 772 38.35 -122.11 -32.49
C ILE A 772 37.36 -121.64 -33.57
N THR A 773 36.85 -120.42 -33.41
CA THR A 773 35.96 -119.75 -34.36
C THR A 773 36.67 -118.67 -35.20
N ALA A 774 37.83 -118.20 -34.73
CA ALA A 774 38.69 -117.27 -35.44
C ALA A 774 39.07 -117.80 -36.84
N THR A 775 39.08 -116.90 -37.82
CA THR A 775 39.47 -117.22 -39.21
C THR A 775 40.88 -116.73 -39.55
N THR A 776 41.66 -116.43 -38.52
CA THR A 776 43.03 -115.92 -38.64
C THR A 776 43.97 -117.05 -39.06
N ASP A 777 44.97 -116.71 -39.88
CA ASP A 777 46.07 -117.58 -40.31
C ASP A 777 47.36 -116.96 -39.75
N CYS A 778 47.74 -117.40 -38.55
CA CYS A 778 48.75 -116.74 -37.74
C CYS A 778 50.18 -116.97 -38.24
N ASP A 779 50.42 -118.11 -38.90
CA ASP A 779 51.74 -118.44 -39.47
C ASP A 779 51.87 -118.08 -40.97
N MET A 780 50.76 -117.63 -41.59
CA MET A 780 50.62 -117.21 -42.97
C MET A 780 50.94 -118.30 -44.00
N ASP A 781 50.69 -119.57 -43.67
CA ASP A 781 50.91 -120.70 -44.59
C ASP A 781 49.73 -120.94 -45.57
N GLY A 782 48.59 -120.30 -45.31
CA GLY A 782 47.38 -120.35 -46.11
C GLY A 782 46.28 -121.28 -45.59
N LEU A 783 46.42 -121.84 -44.39
CA LEU A 783 45.34 -122.47 -43.61
C LEU A 783 45.02 -121.59 -42.39
N THR A 784 43.76 -121.49 -42.00
CA THR A 784 43.41 -120.80 -40.75
C THR A 784 43.73 -121.68 -39.54
N ASP A 785 43.98 -121.09 -38.38
CA ASP A 785 44.25 -121.84 -37.14
C ASP A 785 43.09 -122.80 -36.81
N ALA A 786 41.85 -122.39 -37.08
CA ALA A 786 40.67 -123.26 -37.00
C ALA A 786 40.67 -124.44 -38.00
N GLU A 787 41.32 -124.34 -39.17
CA GLU A 787 41.50 -125.46 -40.12
C GLU A 787 42.64 -126.40 -39.71
N GLU A 788 43.58 -125.92 -38.89
CA GLU A 788 44.73 -126.69 -38.43
C GLU A 788 44.46 -127.45 -37.12
N ILE A 789 43.71 -126.84 -36.20
CA ILE A 789 43.53 -127.35 -34.83
C ILE A 789 42.22 -128.12 -34.65
N ASN A 790 41.10 -127.66 -35.21
CA ASN A 790 39.79 -128.36 -35.13
C ASN A 790 39.79 -129.66 -35.96
#